data_AF-A0A4Z1HW27-F1
#
_entry.id   AF-A0A4Z1HW27-F1
#
_cell.length_a   1.000
_cell.length_b   1.000
_cell.length_c   1.000
_cell.angle_alpha   90.00
_cell.angle_beta   90.00
_cell.angle_gamma   90.00
#
_symmetry.space_group_name_H-M   'P 1'
#
loop_
_entity.id
_entity.type
_entity.pdbx_description
1 polymer ?
#
loop_
_entity_poly.entity_id
_entity_poly.type
_entity_poly.pdbx_seq_one_letter_code
_entity_poly.pdbx_strand_id
1 'polypeptide(L)'
;MLGPTRFNVKPFFYPFGNTPAINLLKSRRPACEKDDAETQLLTFYSIDEAIKWEFMCCDSESAILARNIPLFLLIIDNESYASTWNIFYHFYITNTDNTVLQKQIHKLLQQSANLEVWPSSSYGASTFFVNRVTLDQVRGMWSQYLEVANLRSNSKERDHFETKYKSEYASALRSAGGNWESAIQTVVDAFDGFWDHGVIEGNSHDVEALEQDGQLVNPLMALTSTGNVFAISSSSDPLLSFRLASAFDNSNSSQEELAEVVVKLAKDQFQEWCASFGEWVREKGIAIRLYCGDALRLSYALQSLGGNLTPEAKLLSLFTTAWRSTPLTLDNAGTTSGIRTFDVIDTNNLADPLGILNLLPAISPLLSRKTTSVLFTETLSFYTKDSVEILSHILCCDITTFSLLLGLAASGHLFGFTAYAVRLDAQRQFSVHRNNSESYHMRVEWRYPNLDNPGGRELVFEPHELALFFFKLYLKMFEIEFMSPTDVKEIHCLRYIRIGFSALVCLAKGCVRNDQLSTFGDCLLGYIEKQDWLRVGGLQILGFSLHFYQLGVCSRPSLLEIPPQIMLASQNYFKDGPLSSRNEEADVVPLDHDKFPRLVWISLSVPREIIETLKIDNEYATVGLQINIRHTKSKTQAIFVSLQCFFGNLVQRAEDIDTYDAIEDKQGLKGTSDLIVTCAVPSLVLMIESRESTRIELAFLSKRLSADYMYSGVICSYSLDEDNVLILKEPPGVRLRPSATDNAGIQYTSSASQKPCFLRIRYGLSVESLEIQKDFEHLETESAIRVRQISPCTIYERSNGFEIDQIQFPYPITLHKAIIDPSNKLKTLVAKPSLALDNTGYTLNPFPVVLNGSDAYPLTLPKVNMNRQSIISGTGHETGEWISNLMHSMFCARERSYWRRSDIRQQEDVPALFSIKSYIHNMAASFVQPSPLGRKQTFLFDSGDPRRTSMIIFVSALRHNIDQSSVVLDAYLLTLTAESSTITPIIEKLLAHKTNQPISYSMRDVDKQLMRRMLPATVEACRKGWNHGTGCKYRQYGSVSSYTESNQSPICTCGEGRYAEGFPQLEGWETLSKYATRVVLMPLSTVDYVEAHYSQEEYDGCEKGTISISTPPNSRIDELTENLVDQLGVVDPRGCKKCGDIPQGDTAHKQSARCRQVRYCGPACQKADWKEHKKICKTEAAGT
;
A
#
# COMPACT_ATOMS: atom_id res chain seq x y z
N MET A 1 22.87 -8.31 4.14
CA MET A 1 21.74 -7.61 3.48
C MET A 1 20.66 -8.65 3.16
N LEU A 2 19.37 -8.31 3.09
CA LEU A 2 18.30 -9.28 2.76
C LEU A 2 17.98 -9.37 1.26
N GLY A 3 18.41 -8.37 0.49
CA GLY A 3 18.53 -8.41 -0.97
C GLY A 3 20.01 -8.42 -1.41
N PRO A 4 20.28 -8.55 -2.72
CA PRO A 4 21.64 -8.50 -3.22
C PRO A 4 22.27 -7.13 -2.98
N THR A 5 23.54 -7.11 -2.61
CA THR A 5 24.29 -5.85 -2.45
C THR A 5 24.53 -5.23 -3.82
N ARG A 6 23.97 -4.04 -4.01
CA ARG A 6 23.93 -3.34 -5.30
C ARG A 6 24.98 -2.23 -5.32
N PHE A 7 25.82 -2.22 -6.34
CA PHE A 7 26.70 -1.11 -6.69
C PHE A 7 25.92 -0.15 -7.58
N ASN A 8 25.58 1.02 -7.04
CA ASN A 8 24.92 2.10 -7.77
C ASN A 8 25.98 3.04 -8.34
N VAL A 9 26.05 3.09 -9.68
CA VAL A 9 27.01 3.96 -10.38
C VAL A 9 26.53 5.41 -10.40
N LYS A 10 25.22 5.62 -10.58
CA LYS A 10 24.53 6.89 -10.33
C LYS A 10 23.32 6.62 -9.42
N PRO A 11 23.27 7.17 -8.19
CA PRO A 11 22.06 7.08 -7.37
C PRO A 11 20.95 7.96 -7.98
N PHE A 12 19.70 7.52 -7.90
CA PHE A 12 18.56 8.38 -8.17
C PHE A 12 18.10 9.05 -6.87
N PHE A 13 17.83 10.33 -6.96
CA PHE A 13 17.31 11.18 -5.91
C PHE A 13 15.90 11.63 -6.27
N TYR A 14 14.94 11.35 -5.39
CA TYR A 14 13.52 11.67 -5.58
C TYR A 14 13.10 12.71 -4.55
N PRO A 15 13.39 14.01 -4.77
CA PRO A 15 13.13 15.05 -3.78
C PRO A 15 11.65 15.20 -3.42
N PHE A 16 10.73 14.88 -4.34
CA PHE A 16 9.29 15.02 -4.13
C PHE A 16 8.57 13.70 -3.85
N GLY A 17 9.33 12.60 -3.74
CA GLY A 17 8.79 11.25 -3.88
C GLY A 17 8.36 10.92 -5.31
N ASN A 18 7.81 9.73 -5.52
CA ASN A 18 7.27 9.27 -6.80
C ASN A 18 5.86 8.68 -6.67
N THR A 19 5.22 8.92 -5.53
CA THR A 19 3.83 8.57 -5.22
C THR A 19 3.10 9.83 -4.72
N PRO A 20 1.79 9.99 -5.00
CA PRO A 20 1.04 11.16 -4.53
C PRO A 20 1.00 11.25 -3.00
N ALA A 21 0.95 12.47 -2.46
CA ALA A 21 0.76 12.66 -1.03
C ALA A 21 -0.61 12.11 -0.59
N ILE A 22 -0.61 11.34 0.51
CA ILE A 22 -1.82 10.71 1.04
C ILE A 22 -2.08 11.08 2.50
N ASN A 23 -3.33 10.99 2.93
CA ASN A 23 -3.67 11.04 4.35
C ASN A 23 -3.66 9.61 4.95
N LEU A 24 -2.82 9.37 5.95
CA LEU A 24 -2.62 8.04 6.52
C LEU A 24 -3.63 7.68 7.62
N LEU A 25 -4.28 8.68 8.19
CA LEU A 25 -5.21 8.55 9.31
C LEU A 25 -6.66 8.29 8.86
N LYS A 26 -6.83 7.90 7.59
CA LYS A 26 -8.12 7.56 6.97
C LYS A 26 -8.82 6.37 7.63
N SER A 27 -8.04 5.37 8.04
CA SER A 27 -8.56 4.10 8.56
C SER A 27 -8.71 4.10 10.08
N ARG A 28 -8.17 5.11 10.79
CA ARG A 28 -8.19 5.18 12.25
C ARG A 28 -7.68 6.54 12.79
N ARG A 29 -8.03 6.86 14.05
CA ARG A 29 -7.26 7.79 14.90
C ARG A 29 -6.25 7.03 15.78
N PRO A 30 -4.97 7.00 15.40
CA PRO A 30 -3.89 6.85 16.38
C PRO A 30 -2.48 7.35 15.94
N ALA A 31 -1.56 7.39 16.89
CA ALA A 31 -0.16 7.79 16.70
C ALA A 31 0.71 6.78 15.90
N CYS A 32 1.58 7.35 15.05
CA CYS A 32 2.90 6.86 14.59
C CYS A 32 3.06 6.16 13.24
N GLU A 33 3.71 6.88 12.28
CA GLU A 33 4.23 6.38 10.98
C GLU A 33 5.47 7.10 10.40
N LYS A 34 6.01 6.50 9.30
CA LYS A 34 7.16 6.89 8.46
C LYS A 34 6.68 7.46 7.14
N ASP A 35 6.82 8.78 6.94
CA ASP A 35 6.30 9.40 5.72
C ASP A 35 7.20 10.52 5.20
N ASP A 36 7.03 10.83 3.92
CA ASP A 36 7.61 12.01 3.29
C ASP A 36 6.95 13.29 3.82
N ALA A 37 7.65 14.43 3.75
CA ALA A 37 7.23 15.64 4.42
C ALA A 37 5.86 16.15 3.94
N GLU A 38 5.54 15.95 2.66
CA GLU A 38 4.28 16.34 2.03
C GLU A 38 3.12 15.49 2.54
N THR A 39 3.31 14.17 2.64
CA THR A 39 2.37 13.24 3.25
C THR A 39 2.16 13.56 4.74
N GLN A 40 3.22 13.95 5.45
CA GLN A 40 3.11 14.41 6.84
C GLN A 40 2.29 15.69 6.94
N LEU A 41 2.63 16.73 6.17
CA LEU A 41 1.91 18.01 6.14
C LEU A 41 0.43 17.81 5.81
N LEU A 42 0.13 16.98 4.82
CA LEU A 42 -1.24 16.64 4.45
C LEU A 42 -1.97 15.84 5.54
N THR A 43 -1.28 14.90 6.17
CA THR A 43 -1.81 14.13 7.30
C THR A 43 -2.12 15.06 8.47
N PHE A 44 -1.20 15.97 8.84
CA PHE A 44 -1.39 16.98 9.89
C PHE A 44 -2.50 17.96 9.59
N TYR A 45 -2.60 18.42 8.34
CA TYR A 45 -3.76 19.16 7.89
C TYR A 45 -5.02 18.38 8.24
N SER A 46 -5.10 17.11 7.84
CA SER A 46 -6.27 16.24 8.00
C SER A 46 -6.63 15.86 9.45
N ILE A 47 -5.79 16.19 10.44
CA ILE A 47 -6.06 15.95 11.86
C ILE A 47 -6.85 17.11 12.46
N ASP A 48 -7.87 16.81 13.26
CA ASP A 48 -8.75 17.80 13.90
C ASP A 48 -8.95 17.52 15.42
N GLU A 49 -8.08 16.75 16.09
CA GLU A 49 -8.27 16.37 17.51
C GLU A 49 -7.02 16.46 18.38
N ALA A 50 -7.20 17.03 19.59
CA ALA A 50 -6.18 17.27 20.62
C ALA A 50 -5.61 15.98 21.25
N ILE A 51 -5.00 15.13 20.43
CA ILE A 51 -4.21 13.95 20.83
C ILE A 51 -2.77 14.21 20.42
N LYS A 52 -1.81 13.71 21.21
CA LYS A 52 -0.40 13.73 20.81
C LYS A 52 -0.12 12.64 19.78
N TRP A 53 0.43 13.03 18.64
CA TRP A 53 0.87 12.20 17.56
C TRP A 53 2.38 12.01 17.64
N GLU A 54 2.84 10.77 17.57
CA GLU A 54 4.25 10.46 17.33
C GLU A 54 4.39 9.98 15.90
N PHE A 55 5.56 10.09 15.28
CA PHE A 55 5.94 9.61 13.94
C PHE A 55 7.38 9.11 14.04
N MET A 56 7.71 8.09 13.25
CA MET A 56 9.08 7.65 13.09
C MET A 56 9.31 7.58 11.61
N CYS A 57 10.27 8.30 11.04
CA CYS A 57 10.60 8.38 9.62
C CYS A 57 11.96 7.71 9.38
N CYS A 58 12.09 6.99 8.27
CA CYS A 58 13.30 6.29 7.92
C CYS A 58 13.55 6.42 6.43
N ASP A 59 14.72 6.96 6.09
CA ASP A 59 15.22 6.96 4.72
C ASP A 59 16.65 6.43 4.71
N SER A 60 17.06 5.81 3.62
CA SER A 60 18.44 5.38 3.42
C SER A 60 19.34 6.51 2.92
N GLU A 61 18.76 7.54 2.30
CA GLU A 61 19.42 8.73 1.77
C GLU A 61 19.32 9.88 2.78
N SER A 62 20.47 10.24 3.36
CA SER A 62 20.56 11.34 4.33
C SER A 62 20.12 12.70 3.78
N ALA A 63 20.23 12.92 2.46
CA ALA A 63 19.81 14.15 1.80
C ALA A 63 18.28 14.36 1.84
N ILE A 64 17.48 13.29 1.78
CA ILE A 64 16.02 13.39 1.92
C ILE A 64 15.65 13.93 3.30
N LEU A 65 16.23 13.33 4.36
CA LEU A 65 16.02 13.81 5.73
C LEU A 65 16.56 15.24 5.92
N ALA A 66 17.76 15.51 5.40
CA ALA A 66 18.41 16.81 5.50
C ALA A 66 17.66 17.92 4.75
N ARG A 67 16.89 17.60 3.71
CA ARG A 67 15.99 18.53 3.01
C ARG A 67 14.65 18.72 3.73
N ASN A 68 14.06 17.64 4.24
CA ASN A 68 12.75 17.67 4.89
C ASN A 68 12.76 18.41 6.24
N ILE A 69 13.86 18.34 6.99
CA ILE A 69 13.98 19.03 8.29
C ILE A 69 13.92 20.56 8.13
N PRO A 70 14.70 21.22 7.25
CA PRO A 70 14.55 22.64 6.95
C PRO A 70 13.12 23.09 6.69
N LEU A 71 12.32 22.32 5.94
CA LEU A 71 10.91 22.64 5.70
C LEU A 71 10.12 22.77 7.02
N PHE A 72 10.18 21.77 7.90
CA PHE A 72 9.49 21.84 9.19
C PHE A 72 9.94 23.04 10.02
N LEU A 73 11.22 23.36 9.96
CA LEU A 73 11.80 24.43 10.76
C LEU A 73 11.47 25.82 10.24
N LEU A 74 11.43 26.02 8.92
CA LEU A 74 10.95 27.27 8.31
C LEU A 74 9.51 27.55 8.75
N ILE A 75 8.67 26.52 8.85
CA ILE A 75 7.31 26.63 9.37
C ILE A 75 7.30 26.97 10.86
N ILE A 76 8.14 26.31 11.67
CA ILE A 76 8.25 26.58 13.13
C ILE A 76 8.69 28.02 13.40
N ASP A 77 9.63 28.54 12.60
CA ASP A 77 10.14 29.90 12.72
C ASP A 77 9.21 30.96 12.09
N ASN A 78 8.07 30.55 11.52
CA ASN A 78 7.10 31.40 10.82
C ASN A 78 7.72 32.23 9.67
N GLU A 79 8.63 31.63 8.90
CA GLU A 79 9.14 32.24 7.68
C GLU A 79 8.03 32.32 6.61
N SER A 80 8.21 33.16 5.59
CA SER A 80 7.16 33.40 4.59
C SER A 80 6.83 32.11 3.81
N TYR A 81 5.53 31.88 3.53
CA TYR A 81 5.11 30.70 2.76
C TYR A 81 5.69 30.70 1.34
N ALA A 82 5.84 31.89 0.74
CA ALA A 82 6.45 32.04 -0.58
C ALA A 82 7.92 31.60 -0.58
N SER A 83 8.74 32.09 0.36
CA SER A 83 10.14 31.66 0.47
C SER A 83 10.24 30.19 0.83
N THR A 84 9.38 29.68 1.71
CA THR A 84 9.36 28.27 2.09
C THR A 84 9.04 27.37 0.89
N TRP A 85 8.06 27.76 0.07
CA TRP A 85 7.74 27.10 -1.19
C TRP A 85 8.93 27.11 -2.15
N ASN A 86 9.52 28.28 -2.41
CA ASN A 86 10.64 28.44 -3.33
C ASN A 86 11.84 27.58 -2.92
N ILE A 87 12.22 27.63 -1.64
CA ILE A 87 13.33 26.85 -1.08
C ILE A 87 13.08 25.34 -1.20
N PHE A 88 11.82 24.89 -1.07
CA PHE A 88 11.53 23.46 -1.03
C PHE A 88 11.16 22.85 -2.39
N TYR A 89 10.50 23.58 -3.29
CA TYR A 89 9.99 23.02 -4.56
C TYR A 89 10.75 23.46 -5.81
N HIS A 90 11.47 24.60 -5.77
CA HIS A 90 12.16 25.07 -6.97
C HIS A 90 13.57 24.47 -7.09
N PHE A 91 13.96 24.18 -8.32
CA PHE A 91 15.33 23.79 -8.65
C PHE A 91 16.28 24.99 -8.60
N TYR A 92 15.79 26.19 -8.97
CA TYR A 92 16.51 27.45 -8.80
C TYR A 92 15.80 28.36 -7.79
N ILE A 93 16.59 29.08 -7.00
CA ILE A 93 16.11 30.03 -5.98
C ILE A 93 16.75 31.40 -6.16
N THR A 94 16.07 32.43 -5.66
CA THR A 94 16.53 33.82 -5.69
C THR A 94 17.67 34.06 -4.69
N ASN A 95 18.41 35.17 -4.84
CA ASN A 95 19.39 35.60 -3.84
C ASN A 95 18.73 35.82 -2.46
N THR A 96 17.51 36.35 -2.45
CA THR A 96 16.72 36.56 -1.23
C THR A 96 16.40 35.23 -0.53
N ASP A 97 15.87 34.26 -1.26
CA ASP A 97 15.53 32.94 -0.72
C ASP A 97 16.78 32.17 -0.27
N ASN A 98 17.90 32.30 -0.99
CA ASN A 98 19.18 31.71 -0.59
C ASN A 98 19.69 32.31 0.74
N THR A 99 19.48 33.60 0.98
CA THR A 99 19.83 34.24 2.25
C THR A 99 19.02 33.67 3.43
N VAL A 100 17.72 33.42 3.21
CA VAL A 100 16.84 32.76 4.19
C VAL A 100 17.34 31.33 4.47
N LEU A 101 17.66 30.58 3.41
CA LEU A 101 18.19 29.22 3.53
C LEU A 101 19.51 29.18 4.31
N GLN A 102 20.46 30.06 3.98
CA GLN A 102 21.75 30.18 4.69
C GLN A 102 21.54 30.45 6.19
N LYS A 103 20.67 31.40 6.54
CA LYS A 103 20.34 31.72 7.93
C LYS A 103 19.78 30.48 8.65
N GLN A 104 18.90 29.73 8.00
CA GLN A 104 18.28 28.54 8.59
C GLN A 104 19.28 27.41 8.82
N ILE A 105 20.16 27.16 7.84
CA ILE A 105 21.19 26.13 7.94
C ILE A 105 22.20 26.46 9.04
N HIS A 106 22.63 27.73 9.18
CA HIS A 106 23.52 28.13 10.28
C HIS A 106 22.90 27.83 11.66
N LYS A 107 21.61 28.14 11.83
CA LYS A 107 20.88 27.85 13.08
C LYS A 107 20.81 26.34 13.35
N LEU A 108 20.54 25.55 12.32
CA LEU A 108 20.57 24.09 12.38
C LEU A 108 21.93 23.55 12.83
N LEU A 109 23.02 24.02 12.21
CA LEU A 109 24.38 23.62 12.57
C LEU A 109 24.77 24.08 13.99
N GLN A 110 24.20 25.14 14.53
CA GLN A 110 24.45 25.51 15.92
C GLN A 110 23.70 24.58 16.90
N GLN A 111 22.45 24.25 16.61
CA GLN A 111 21.58 23.50 17.52
C GLN A 111 21.73 21.97 17.43
N SER A 112 22.35 21.45 16.36
CA SER A 112 22.59 20.02 16.12
C SER A 112 24.00 19.54 16.51
N ALA A 113 24.65 20.20 17.48
CA ALA A 113 26.04 19.90 17.84
C ALA A 113 26.24 18.44 18.33
N ASN A 114 25.26 17.90 19.07
CA ASN A 114 25.19 16.51 19.50
C ASN A 114 23.76 16.16 19.98
N LEU A 115 23.54 14.89 20.33
CA LEU A 115 22.24 14.39 20.81
C LEU A 115 21.79 14.96 22.16
N GLU A 116 22.68 15.56 22.96
CA GLU A 116 22.34 16.17 24.25
C GLU A 116 21.89 17.62 24.08
N VAL A 117 22.45 18.34 23.10
CA VAL A 117 22.11 19.73 22.79
C VAL A 117 20.78 19.82 22.06
N TRP A 118 20.50 18.91 21.12
CA TRP A 118 19.30 18.96 20.28
C TRP A 118 17.98 19.01 21.08
N PRO A 119 17.73 18.18 22.11
CA PRO A 119 16.50 18.22 22.90
C PRO A 119 16.24 19.55 23.61
N SER A 120 17.30 20.31 23.91
CA SER A 120 17.21 21.63 24.56
C SER A 120 16.92 22.78 23.59
N SER A 121 16.96 22.51 22.28
CA SER A 121 16.71 23.50 21.23
C SER A 121 15.22 23.80 21.05
N SER A 122 14.91 24.83 20.27
CA SER A 122 13.53 25.15 19.84
C SER A 122 12.89 24.04 19.00
N TYR A 123 13.68 23.14 18.41
CA TYR A 123 13.22 22.09 17.50
C TYR A 123 13.11 20.71 18.16
N GLY A 124 13.91 20.49 19.21
CA GLY A 124 13.98 19.23 19.95
C GLY A 124 12.70 18.84 20.69
N ALA A 125 11.72 19.76 20.79
CA ALA A 125 10.40 19.48 21.34
C ALA A 125 9.53 18.63 20.39
N SER A 126 9.72 18.78 19.07
CA SER A 126 8.87 18.15 18.05
C SER A 126 9.64 17.19 17.14
N THR A 127 10.97 17.22 17.14
CA THR A 127 11.81 16.38 16.26
C THR A 127 12.93 15.71 17.04
N PHE A 128 13.23 14.44 16.76
CA PHE A 128 14.16 13.62 17.53
C PHE A 128 15.02 12.75 16.59
N PHE A 129 16.32 12.67 16.86
CA PHE A 129 17.20 11.73 16.16
C PHE A 129 17.31 10.42 16.92
N VAL A 130 17.16 9.29 16.21
CA VAL A 130 17.15 7.95 16.81
C VAL A 130 18.52 7.51 17.32
N ASN A 131 19.58 7.90 16.61
CA ASN A 131 20.96 7.60 16.98
C ASN A 131 21.91 8.71 16.53
N ARG A 132 23.15 8.65 17.04
CA ARG A 132 24.16 9.68 16.76
C ARG A 132 24.56 9.70 15.29
N VAL A 133 24.61 8.52 14.68
CA VAL A 133 24.99 8.33 13.27
C VAL A 133 24.04 9.10 12.34
N THR A 134 22.73 9.05 12.61
CA THR A 134 21.73 9.80 11.82
C THR A 134 21.98 11.30 11.94
N LEU A 135 22.20 11.81 13.15
CA LEU A 135 22.47 13.23 13.38
C LEU A 135 23.74 13.68 12.63
N ASP A 136 24.82 12.90 12.73
CA ASP A 136 26.10 13.23 12.10
C ASP A 136 26.00 13.25 10.56
N GLN A 137 25.25 12.32 9.95
CA GLN A 137 25.03 12.29 8.50
C GLN A 137 24.19 13.48 8.01
N VAL A 138 23.07 13.75 8.67
CA VAL A 138 22.19 14.89 8.33
C VAL A 138 22.93 16.21 8.50
N ARG A 139 23.69 16.37 9.59
CA ARG A 139 24.53 17.54 9.83
C ARG A 139 25.61 17.69 8.75
N GLY A 140 26.20 16.58 8.29
CA GLY A 140 27.16 16.57 7.19
C GLY A 140 26.58 17.13 5.90
N MET A 141 25.33 16.78 5.58
CA MET A 141 24.61 17.34 4.43
C MET A 141 24.35 18.83 4.58
N TRP A 142 23.91 19.29 5.77
CA TRP A 142 23.71 20.73 6.02
C TRP A 142 24.98 21.55 5.86
N SER A 143 26.14 21.04 6.28
CA SER A 143 27.42 21.71 6.03
C SER A 143 27.69 21.86 4.53
N GLN A 144 27.45 20.83 3.73
CA GLN A 144 27.60 20.89 2.27
C GLN A 144 26.59 21.85 1.62
N TYR A 145 25.33 21.85 2.08
CA TYR A 145 24.33 22.81 1.59
C TYR A 145 24.77 24.24 1.86
N LEU A 146 25.39 24.51 3.01
CA LEU A 146 25.90 25.83 3.34
C LEU A 146 27.10 26.22 2.47
N GLU A 147 28.00 25.29 2.20
CA GLU A 147 29.13 25.51 1.29
C GLU A 147 28.64 25.94 -0.10
N VAL A 148 27.69 25.18 -0.68
CA VAL A 148 27.11 25.49 -1.99
C VAL A 148 26.30 26.78 -1.97
N ALA A 149 25.48 27.00 -0.93
CA ALA A 149 24.71 28.24 -0.78
C ALA A 149 25.60 29.50 -0.72
N ASN A 150 26.85 29.37 -0.26
CA ASN A 150 27.82 30.47 -0.17
C ASN A 150 28.60 30.71 -1.48
N LEU A 151 28.54 29.79 -2.45
CA LEU A 151 29.19 29.98 -3.75
C LEU A 151 28.47 31.09 -4.52
N ARG A 152 29.23 32.08 -5.00
CA ARG A 152 28.70 33.11 -5.90
C ARG A 152 28.57 32.55 -7.31
N SER A 153 27.50 32.93 -8.00
CA SER A 153 27.10 32.48 -9.34
C SER A 153 28.28 32.42 -10.33
N ASN A 154 28.92 31.25 -10.47
CA ASN A 154 29.88 30.99 -11.53
C ASN A 154 29.23 30.06 -12.55
N SER A 155 29.23 30.46 -13.82
CA SER A 155 28.58 29.77 -14.93
C SER A 155 29.01 28.31 -15.14
N LYS A 156 30.18 27.91 -14.63
CA LYS A 156 30.73 26.54 -14.81
C LYS A 156 30.08 25.46 -13.95
N GLU A 157 29.54 25.81 -12.78
CA GLU A 157 28.82 24.85 -11.93
C GLU A 157 27.39 24.63 -12.45
N ARG A 158 26.80 25.66 -13.06
CA ARG A 158 25.52 25.60 -13.79
C ARG A 158 25.57 24.61 -14.95
N ASP A 159 26.61 24.68 -15.79
CA ASP A 159 26.83 23.76 -16.91
C ASP A 159 26.92 22.27 -16.48
N HIS A 160 27.35 21.99 -15.23
CA HIS A 160 27.48 20.63 -14.69
C HIS A 160 26.13 20.01 -14.29
N PHE A 161 25.12 20.82 -13.99
CA PHE A 161 23.78 20.36 -13.58
C PHE A 161 22.74 20.42 -14.72
N GLU A 162 23.04 21.03 -15.86
CA GLU A 162 22.10 21.27 -16.97
C GLU A 162 21.94 20.09 -17.97
N THR A 163 22.38 18.87 -17.64
CA THR A 163 22.12 17.69 -18.49
C THR A 163 20.65 17.26 -18.35
N LYS A 164 19.75 17.91 -19.10
CA LYS A 164 18.32 17.58 -19.13
C LYS A 164 18.10 16.22 -19.79
N TYR A 165 17.83 15.20 -18.98
CA TYR A 165 17.17 13.98 -19.44
C TYR A 165 15.68 14.10 -19.15
N LYS A 166 14.90 14.35 -20.20
CA LYS A 166 13.44 14.26 -20.14
C LYS A 166 13.03 12.82 -20.42
N SER A 167 12.45 12.14 -19.44
CA SER A 167 11.65 10.93 -19.70
C SER A 167 10.19 11.35 -19.80
N GLU A 168 9.47 10.92 -20.84
CA GLU A 168 8.03 11.12 -21.02
C GLU A 168 7.24 10.37 -19.92
N TYR A 169 7.23 10.88 -18.69
CA TYR A 169 6.54 10.26 -17.56
C TYR A 169 5.79 11.28 -16.71
N ALA A 170 4.52 11.54 -17.04
CA ALA A 170 3.64 12.44 -16.30
C ALA A 170 3.06 11.75 -15.04
N SER A 171 3.91 11.47 -14.05
CA SER A 171 3.53 10.79 -12.80
C SER A 171 2.46 11.55 -12.01
N ALA A 172 2.46 12.90 -12.08
CA ALA A 172 1.49 13.77 -11.41
C ALA A 172 0.06 13.70 -11.99
N LEU A 173 -0.19 12.97 -13.08
CA LEU A 173 -1.56 12.71 -13.53
C LEU A 173 -2.42 12.01 -12.47
N ARG A 174 -1.78 11.29 -11.54
CA ARG A 174 -2.46 10.69 -10.39
C ARG A 174 -3.07 11.74 -9.46
N SER A 175 -2.44 12.91 -9.34
CA SER A 175 -2.91 14.04 -8.52
C SER A 175 -4.19 14.69 -9.04
N ALA A 176 -4.52 14.51 -10.32
CA ALA A 176 -5.75 15.00 -10.93
C ALA A 176 -6.98 14.07 -10.68
N GLY A 177 -6.79 12.90 -10.07
CA GLY A 177 -7.89 12.00 -9.70
C GLY A 177 -8.79 11.63 -10.88
N GLY A 178 -10.11 11.80 -10.72
CA GLY A 178 -11.10 11.55 -11.77
C GLY A 178 -11.04 12.50 -12.98
N ASN A 179 -10.31 13.62 -12.88
CA ASN A 179 -10.13 14.59 -13.97
C ASN A 179 -8.81 14.39 -14.73
N TRP A 180 -8.17 13.22 -14.59
CA TRP A 180 -6.85 12.97 -15.16
C TRP A 180 -6.79 13.14 -16.69
N GLU A 181 -7.86 12.83 -17.42
CA GLU A 181 -7.89 12.98 -18.89
C GLU A 181 -7.77 14.46 -19.31
N SER A 182 -8.53 15.34 -18.66
CA SER A 182 -8.46 16.79 -18.89
C SER A 182 -7.14 17.39 -18.42
N ALA A 183 -6.43 16.72 -17.51
CA ALA A 183 -5.18 17.19 -16.95
C ALA A 183 -3.94 16.83 -17.78
N ILE A 184 -4.04 15.95 -18.77
CA ILE A 184 -2.88 15.40 -19.52
C ILE A 184 -1.98 16.52 -20.04
N GLN A 185 -2.53 17.43 -20.83
CA GLN A 185 -1.73 18.47 -21.47
C GLN A 185 -1.13 19.41 -20.41
N THR A 186 -1.94 19.91 -19.47
CA THR A 186 -1.49 20.90 -18.47
C THR A 186 -0.41 20.34 -17.54
N VAL A 187 -0.53 19.07 -17.13
CA VAL A 187 0.48 18.43 -16.26
C VAL A 187 1.77 18.15 -17.03
N VAL A 188 1.68 17.74 -18.30
CA VAL A 188 2.87 17.54 -19.16
C VAL A 188 3.58 18.87 -19.39
N ASP A 189 2.85 19.93 -19.73
CA ASP A 189 3.40 21.28 -19.89
C ASP A 189 4.06 21.73 -18.58
N ALA A 190 3.36 21.63 -17.44
CA ALA A 190 3.90 22.00 -16.14
C ALA A 190 5.19 21.24 -15.75
N PHE A 191 5.25 19.95 -16.09
CA PHE A 191 6.44 19.13 -15.93
C PHE A 191 7.58 19.60 -16.83
N ASP A 192 7.31 19.83 -18.12
CA ASP A 192 8.29 20.32 -19.07
C ASP A 192 8.83 21.69 -18.65
N GLY A 193 7.97 22.62 -18.25
CA GLY A 193 8.35 23.92 -17.75
C GLY A 193 9.19 23.87 -16.47
N PHE A 194 8.91 22.95 -15.54
CA PHE A 194 9.76 22.69 -14.37
C PHE A 194 11.17 22.29 -14.78
N TRP A 195 11.31 21.32 -15.69
CA TRP A 195 12.62 20.91 -16.19
C TRP A 195 13.28 21.99 -17.04
N ASP A 196 12.49 22.86 -17.67
CA ASP A 196 13.01 23.89 -18.56
C ASP A 196 13.53 25.14 -17.86
N HIS A 197 12.80 25.61 -16.85
CA HIS A 197 13.06 26.86 -16.14
C HIS A 197 13.51 26.66 -14.69
N GLY A 198 13.36 25.44 -14.15
CA GLY A 198 13.60 25.09 -12.74
C GLY A 198 12.49 25.52 -11.77
N VAL A 199 11.35 25.97 -12.32
CA VAL A 199 10.12 26.33 -11.60
C VAL A 199 8.92 25.83 -12.40
N ILE A 200 7.83 25.50 -11.72
CA ILE A 200 6.63 24.91 -12.35
C ILE A 200 6.01 25.90 -13.36
N GLU A 201 5.61 25.41 -14.55
CA GLU A 201 4.90 26.23 -15.55
C GLU A 201 3.55 26.74 -15.01
N GLY A 202 3.12 27.93 -15.43
CA GLY A 202 1.98 28.64 -14.83
C GLY A 202 2.38 29.54 -13.66
N ASN A 203 3.69 29.77 -13.46
CA ASN A 203 4.24 30.58 -12.38
C ASN A 203 5.14 31.71 -12.92
N SER A 204 4.59 32.53 -13.82
CA SER A 204 5.31 33.63 -14.50
C SER A 204 6.01 34.57 -13.52
N HIS A 205 5.36 34.89 -12.40
CA HIS A 205 5.93 35.72 -11.34
C HIS A 205 7.25 35.18 -10.79
N ASP A 206 7.36 33.86 -10.57
CA ASP A 206 8.58 33.28 -9.99
C ASP A 206 9.68 33.16 -11.03
N VAL A 207 9.33 32.98 -12.31
CA VAL A 207 10.30 33.10 -13.42
C VAL A 207 10.87 34.51 -13.48
N GLU A 208 10.01 35.54 -13.46
CA GLU A 208 10.43 36.94 -13.45
C GLU A 208 11.29 37.28 -12.21
N ALA A 209 10.94 36.72 -11.04
CA ALA A 209 11.72 36.91 -9.82
C ALA A 209 13.13 36.34 -9.93
N LEU A 210 13.31 35.17 -10.57
CA LEU A 210 14.63 34.59 -10.83
C LEU A 210 15.46 35.41 -11.81
N GLU A 211 14.82 36.03 -12.81
CA GLU A 211 15.49 36.93 -13.75
C GLU A 211 15.98 38.22 -13.06
N GLN A 212 15.21 38.75 -12.10
CA GLN A 212 15.49 40.01 -11.42
C GLN A 212 16.43 39.86 -10.21
N ASP A 213 16.20 38.86 -9.36
CA ASP A 213 16.92 38.63 -8.09
C ASP A 213 17.90 37.44 -8.17
N GLY A 214 18.26 37.02 -9.38
CA GLY A 214 19.27 36.01 -9.64
C GLY A 214 18.78 34.56 -9.59
N GLN A 215 19.44 33.71 -10.37
CA GLN A 215 19.11 32.30 -10.53
C GLN A 215 20.22 31.44 -9.91
N LEU A 216 20.04 31.05 -8.63
CA LEU A 216 20.98 30.19 -7.90
C LEU A 216 20.49 28.75 -7.86
N VAL A 217 21.40 27.78 -8.03
CA VAL A 217 21.07 26.35 -7.88
C VAL A 217 20.65 26.09 -6.43
N ASN A 218 19.50 25.47 -6.23
CA ASN A 218 19.03 25.11 -4.90
C ASN A 218 19.86 23.94 -4.31
N PRO A 219 20.63 24.15 -3.22
CA PRO A 219 21.50 23.11 -2.67
C PRO A 219 20.71 21.92 -2.11
N LEU A 220 19.44 22.14 -1.69
CA LEU A 220 18.56 21.07 -1.20
C LEU A 220 18.17 20.08 -2.30
N MET A 221 18.24 20.51 -3.57
CA MET A 221 17.94 19.70 -4.75
C MET A 221 19.18 19.11 -5.41
N ALA A 222 20.27 19.88 -5.41
CA ALA A 222 21.46 19.55 -6.18
C ALA A 222 22.42 18.55 -5.50
N LEU A 223 22.34 18.40 -4.17
CA LEU A 223 23.29 17.59 -3.40
C LEU A 223 22.63 16.35 -2.79
N THR A 224 23.30 15.21 -2.94
CA THR A 224 22.93 13.91 -2.33
C THR A 224 24.03 13.42 -1.38
N SER A 225 23.82 12.28 -0.70
CA SER A 225 24.90 11.65 0.10
C SER A 225 26.16 11.31 -0.71
N THR A 226 26.07 11.26 -2.04
CA THR A 226 27.21 11.05 -2.95
C THR A 226 27.92 12.35 -3.36
N GLY A 227 27.49 13.50 -2.84
CA GLY A 227 28.04 14.84 -3.06
C GLY A 227 27.53 15.52 -4.33
N ASN A 228 28.37 16.34 -4.97
CA ASN A 228 28.03 17.20 -6.13
C ASN A 228 27.86 16.42 -7.46
N VAL A 229 26.91 15.49 -7.52
CA VAL A 229 26.52 14.78 -8.74
C VAL A 229 25.05 15.06 -9.01
N PHE A 230 24.70 15.50 -10.22
CA PHE A 230 23.31 15.61 -10.61
C PHE A 230 22.67 14.21 -10.59
N ALA A 231 21.76 14.01 -9.64
CA ALA A 231 21.19 12.72 -9.31
C ALA A 231 19.65 12.75 -9.26
N ILE A 232 19.02 13.92 -9.47
CA ILE A 232 17.56 14.04 -9.47
C ILE A 232 17.01 13.11 -10.56
N SER A 233 16.06 12.25 -10.19
CA SER A 233 15.40 11.38 -11.15
C SER A 233 14.67 12.21 -12.19
N SER A 234 14.79 11.84 -13.47
CA SER A 234 14.05 12.46 -14.58
C SER A 234 12.53 12.35 -14.45
N SER A 235 12.03 11.53 -13.51
CA SER A 235 10.60 11.39 -13.21
C SER A 235 10.11 12.27 -12.04
N SER A 236 10.99 13.11 -11.48
CA SER A 236 10.66 13.99 -10.36
C SER A 236 9.70 15.09 -10.82
N ASP A 237 8.54 15.15 -10.17
CA ASP A 237 7.48 16.10 -10.50
C ASP A 237 6.94 16.73 -9.20
N PRO A 238 7.12 18.04 -8.97
CA PRO A 238 6.66 18.70 -7.74
C PRO A 238 5.13 18.74 -7.61
N LEU A 239 4.38 18.66 -8.73
CA LEU A 239 2.91 18.65 -8.69
C LEU A 239 2.33 17.33 -8.15
N LEU A 240 3.14 16.27 -8.13
CA LEU A 240 2.75 14.98 -7.56
C LEU A 240 2.40 15.09 -6.06
N SER A 241 2.98 16.05 -5.35
CA SER A 241 2.73 16.27 -3.92
C SER A 241 1.34 16.85 -3.60
N PHE A 242 0.58 17.31 -4.60
CA PHE A 242 -0.65 18.09 -4.41
C PHE A 242 -1.91 17.43 -4.94
N ARG A 243 -3.06 18.01 -4.58
CA ARG A 243 -4.40 17.52 -4.91
C ARG A 243 -5.03 18.40 -5.99
N LEU A 244 -4.91 17.99 -7.26
CA LEU A 244 -5.16 18.88 -8.41
C LEU A 244 -6.53 18.74 -9.05
N ALA A 245 -7.32 17.72 -8.67
CA ALA A 245 -8.59 17.39 -9.34
C ALA A 245 -9.52 18.61 -9.56
N SER A 246 -9.71 19.45 -8.54
CA SER A 246 -10.63 20.60 -8.61
C SER A 246 -10.17 21.73 -9.53
N ALA A 247 -8.89 21.78 -9.94
CA ALA A 247 -8.44 22.75 -10.93
C ALA A 247 -9.10 22.54 -12.30
N PHE A 248 -9.53 21.30 -12.57
CA PHE A 248 -10.04 20.85 -13.88
C PHE A 248 -11.58 20.75 -13.93
N ASP A 249 -12.29 21.31 -12.94
CA ASP A 249 -13.77 21.27 -12.92
C ASP A 249 -14.41 22.18 -13.99
N ASN A 250 -13.68 23.18 -14.48
CA ASN A 250 -14.14 24.14 -15.49
C ASN A 250 -13.55 23.80 -16.87
N SER A 251 -14.39 23.32 -17.79
CA SER A 251 -14.00 22.93 -19.15
C SER A 251 -13.72 24.09 -20.12
N ASN A 252 -13.97 25.34 -19.72
CA ASN A 252 -13.89 26.52 -20.61
C ASN A 252 -12.61 27.36 -20.44
N SER A 253 -11.71 26.98 -19.54
CA SER A 253 -10.49 27.74 -19.27
C SER A 253 -9.48 27.56 -20.40
N SER A 254 -8.72 28.61 -20.72
CA SER A 254 -7.59 28.46 -21.66
C SER A 254 -6.47 27.62 -21.03
N GLN A 255 -5.54 27.11 -21.84
CA GLN A 255 -4.44 26.29 -21.32
C GLN A 255 -3.51 27.08 -20.37
N GLU A 256 -3.28 28.35 -20.67
CA GLU A 256 -2.49 29.26 -19.83
C GLU A 256 -3.20 29.52 -18.49
N GLU A 257 -4.50 29.79 -18.52
CA GLU A 257 -5.31 29.98 -17.32
C GLU A 257 -5.34 28.71 -16.45
N LEU A 258 -5.41 27.53 -17.07
CA LEU A 258 -5.38 26.25 -16.35
C LEU A 258 -4.04 26.03 -15.65
N ALA A 259 -2.92 26.31 -16.31
CA ALA A 259 -1.60 26.20 -15.70
C ALA A 259 -1.47 27.11 -14.46
N GLU A 260 -1.92 28.36 -14.56
CA GLU A 260 -1.93 29.31 -13.43
C GLU A 260 -2.83 28.81 -12.28
N VAL A 261 -4.01 28.30 -12.58
CA VAL A 261 -4.96 27.76 -11.58
C VAL A 261 -4.36 26.55 -10.87
N VAL A 262 -3.68 25.65 -11.59
CA VAL A 262 -3.04 24.45 -11.03
C VAL A 262 -1.93 24.83 -10.05
N VAL A 263 -1.02 25.72 -10.43
CA VAL A 263 0.07 26.18 -9.56
C VAL A 263 -0.48 26.92 -8.35
N LYS A 264 -1.47 27.79 -8.55
CA LYS A 264 -2.10 28.52 -7.46
C LYS A 264 -2.76 27.56 -6.47
N LEU A 265 -3.50 26.56 -6.94
CA LEU A 265 -4.12 25.55 -6.08
C LEU A 265 -3.08 24.78 -5.26
N ALA A 266 -1.95 24.41 -5.87
CA ALA A 266 -0.85 23.74 -5.17
C ALA A 266 -0.25 24.63 -4.07
N LYS A 267 0.02 25.91 -4.36
CA LYS A 267 0.54 26.89 -3.39
C LYS A 267 -0.47 27.15 -2.25
N ASP A 268 -1.76 27.28 -2.55
CA ASP A 268 -2.83 27.46 -1.56
C ASP A 268 -2.90 26.25 -0.61
N GLN A 269 -2.85 25.03 -1.15
CA GLN A 269 -2.82 23.79 -0.35
C GLN A 269 -1.58 23.72 0.54
N PHE A 270 -0.40 24.01 -0.01
CA PHE A 270 0.84 24.03 0.74
C PHE A 270 0.76 25.00 1.93
N GLN A 271 0.25 26.21 1.71
CA GLN A 271 0.05 27.21 2.75
C GLN A 271 -0.90 26.70 3.85
N GLU A 272 -2.04 26.12 3.48
CA GLU A 272 -2.99 25.55 4.44
C GLU A 272 -2.36 24.42 5.28
N TRP A 273 -1.57 23.55 4.66
CA TRP A 273 -0.93 22.43 5.35
C TRP A 273 0.17 22.91 6.29
N CYS A 274 0.98 23.87 5.87
CA CYS A 274 2.00 24.50 6.71
C CYS A 274 1.36 25.21 7.92
N ALA A 275 0.25 25.92 7.72
CA ALA A 275 -0.48 26.57 8.80
C ALA A 275 -0.96 25.55 9.86
N SER A 276 -1.57 24.45 9.42
CA SER A 276 -2.01 23.37 10.33
C SER A 276 -0.84 22.73 11.08
N PHE A 277 0.24 22.39 10.38
CA PHE A 277 1.44 21.84 11.03
C PHE A 277 2.01 22.79 12.08
N GLY A 278 2.08 24.08 11.78
CA GLY A 278 2.52 25.11 12.72
C GLY A 278 1.64 25.19 13.97
N GLU A 279 0.31 25.01 13.85
CA GLU A 279 -0.62 24.92 14.99
C GLU A 279 -0.29 23.71 15.87
N TRP A 280 -0.18 22.52 15.27
CA TRP A 280 0.12 21.30 15.99
C TRP A 280 1.45 21.32 16.73
N VAL A 281 2.49 21.93 16.13
CA VAL A 281 3.79 22.09 16.79
C VAL A 281 3.67 23.02 18.00
N ARG A 282 2.96 24.15 17.87
CA ARG A 282 2.72 25.08 19.00
C ARG A 282 1.95 24.41 20.14
N GLU A 283 1.00 23.55 19.82
CA GLU A 283 0.22 22.77 20.79
C GLU A 283 1.00 21.58 21.39
N LYS A 284 2.23 21.33 20.94
CA LYS A 284 3.06 20.16 21.30
C LYS A 284 2.34 18.84 21.05
N GLY A 285 1.48 18.83 20.04
CA GLY A 285 0.71 17.66 19.64
C GLY A 285 1.46 16.73 18.69
N ILE A 286 2.70 17.02 18.28
CA ILE A 286 3.48 16.19 17.33
C ILE A 286 4.89 15.89 17.87
N ALA A 287 5.36 14.66 17.62
CA ALA A 287 6.74 14.22 17.80
C ALA A 287 7.22 13.38 16.61
N ILE A 288 8.24 13.83 15.87
CA ILE A 288 8.80 13.15 14.68
C ILE A 288 10.17 12.58 15.01
N ARG A 289 10.37 11.27 14.85
CA ARG A 289 11.65 10.58 15.08
C ARG A 289 12.32 10.27 13.74
N LEU A 290 13.60 10.57 13.60
CA LEU A 290 14.32 10.51 12.34
C LEU A 290 15.42 9.46 12.43
N TYR A 291 15.47 8.57 11.43
CA TYR A 291 16.52 7.56 11.28
C TYR A 291 17.04 7.52 9.85
N CYS A 292 18.36 7.56 9.67
CA CYS A 292 19.00 7.37 8.38
C CYS A 292 19.59 5.96 8.30
N GLY A 293 19.07 5.11 7.42
CA GLY A 293 19.61 3.77 7.19
C GLY A 293 18.66 2.79 6.49
N ASP A 294 19.02 1.51 6.50
CA ASP A 294 18.24 0.44 5.86
C ASP A 294 16.95 0.14 6.64
N ALA A 295 15.82 0.23 5.96
CA ALA A 295 14.49 0.05 6.55
C ALA A 295 14.27 -1.37 7.12
N LEU A 296 14.79 -2.42 6.46
CA LEU A 296 14.64 -3.80 6.93
C LEU A 296 15.48 -4.01 8.19
N ARG A 297 16.73 -3.55 8.18
CA ARG A 297 17.63 -3.68 9.34
C ARG A 297 17.10 -2.93 10.55
N LEU A 298 16.59 -1.71 10.36
CA LEU A 298 15.89 -0.97 11.41
C LEU A 298 14.69 -1.77 11.93
N SER A 299 13.89 -2.37 11.04
CA SER A 299 12.70 -3.12 11.44
C SER A 299 13.06 -4.31 12.34
N TYR A 300 14.08 -5.10 11.97
CA TYR A 300 14.59 -6.18 12.83
C TYR A 300 15.22 -5.67 14.14
N ALA A 301 15.89 -4.51 14.12
CA ALA A 301 16.39 -3.88 15.35
C ALA A 301 15.24 -3.48 16.29
N LEU A 302 14.16 -2.90 15.76
CA LEU A 302 12.98 -2.51 16.53
C LEU A 302 12.25 -3.72 17.13
N GLN A 303 12.16 -4.84 16.41
CA GLN A 303 11.59 -6.08 16.95
C GLN A 303 12.31 -6.55 18.23
N SER A 304 13.62 -6.26 18.35
CA SER A 304 14.42 -6.64 19.52
C SER A 304 14.20 -5.77 20.77
N LEU A 305 13.56 -4.60 20.66
CA LEU A 305 13.27 -3.73 21.80
C LEU A 305 12.21 -4.30 22.76
N GLY A 306 11.51 -5.38 22.36
CA GLY A 306 10.43 -6.02 23.11
C GLY A 306 10.83 -7.13 24.09
N GLY A 307 12.09 -7.61 24.10
CA GLY A 307 12.55 -8.75 24.90
C GLY A 307 13.89 -9.33 24.43
N ASN A 308 14.24 -10.56 24.87
CA ASN A 308 15.50 -11.23 24.51
C ASN A 308 15.78 -11.16 23.00
N LEU A 309 17.00 -10.74 22.62
CA LEU A 309 17.40 -10.64 21.21
C LEU A 309 17.16 -11.98 20.49
N THR A 310 16.22 -11.97 19.53
CA THR A 310 15.98 -13.09 18.64
C THR A 310 17.21 -13.32 17.73
N PRO A 311 17.46 -14.56 17.29
CA PRO A 311 18.54 -14.85 16.33
C PRO A 311 18.44 -14.00 15.04
N GLU A 312 17.22 -13.73 14.58
CA GLU A 312 16.88 -12.86 13.46
C GLU A 312 17.41 -11.45 13.68
N ALA A 313 17.05 -10.84 14.82
CA ALA A 313 17.50 -9.49 15.12
C ALA A 313 19.02 -9.40 15.21
N LYS A 314 19.68 -10.39 15.84
CA LYS A 314 21.15 -10.44 15.93
C LYS A 314 21.82 -10.49 14.57
N LEU A 315 21.30 -11.32 13.66
CA LEU A 315 21.94 -11.55 12.36
C LEU A 315 21.58 -10.47 11.32
N LEU A 316 20.34 -10.00 11.33
CA LEU A 316 19.78 -9.16 10.27
C LEU A 316 19.86 -7.66 10.56
N SER A 317 20.28 -7.25 11.76
CA SER A 317 20.44 -5.83 12.14
C SER A 317 21.88 -5.42 12.46
N LEU A 318 22.90 -6.14 11.96
CA LEU A 318 24.31 -5.91 12.34
C LEU A 318 24.84 -4.50 12.03
N PHE A 319 24.57 -3.96 10.83
CA PHE A 319 25.04 -2.63 10.42
C PHE A 319 23.89 -1.72 9.98
N THR A 320 24.12 -0.41 9.96
CA THR A 320 23.13 0.61 9.56
C THR A 320 22.66 0.48 8.11
N THR A 321 23.57 0.24 7.16
CA THR A 321 23.28 0.00 5.73
C THR A 321 24.23 -1.03 5.12
N ALA A 322 24.04 -1.38 3.85
CA ALA A 322 24.93 -2.30 3.13
C ALA A 322 26.29 -1.71 2.69
N TRP A 323 26.43 -0.38 2.73
CA TRP A 323 27.59 0.38 2.23
C TRP A 323 28.35 1.12 3.34
N ARG A 324 28.12 0.76 4.61
CA ARG A 324 28.70 1.41 5.80
C ARG A 324 29.26 0.35 6.75
N SER A 325 30.39 0.60 7.40
CA SER A 325 30.92 -0.30 8.43
C SER A 325 30.29 -0.07 9.81
N THR A 326 29.45 0.95 9.93
CA THR A 326 28.87 1.41 11.19
C THR A 326 27.83 0.42 11.73
N PRO A 327 28.03 -0.15 12.94
CA PRO A 327 27.04 -1.02 13.58
C PRO A 327 25.72 -0.29 13.84
N LEU A 328 24.60 -1.00 13.75
CA LEU A 328 23.31 -0.42 14.07
C LEU A 328 23.14 -0.38 15.59
N THR A 329 23.18 0.82 16.16
CA THR A 329 22.88 1.07 17.57
C THR A 329 21.68 1.99 17.70
N LEU A 330 20.84 1.71 18.70
CA LEU A 330 19.72 2.55 19.11
C LEU A 330 20.14 3.29 20.38
N ASP A 331 20.93 4.35 20.21
CA ASP A 331 21.73 4.99 21.26
C ASP A 331 20.89 5.60 22.40
N ASN A 332 19.65 5.99 22.11
CA ASN A 332 18.76 6.65 23.07
C ASN A 332 17.62 5.74 23.52
N ALA A 333 17.84 5.01 24.61
CA ALA A 333 16.77 4.24 25.26
C ALA A 333 15.56 5.11 25.62
N GLY A 334 15.70 6.43 25.85
CA GLY A 334 14.59 7.36 26.11
C GLY A 334 13.82 7.85 24.85
N THR A 335 14.44 7.83 23.67
CA THR A 335 13.75 8.16 22.39
C THR A 335 13.20 6.92 21.68
N THR A 336 13.52 5.71 22.16
CA THR A 336 12.91 4.46 21.69
C THR A 336 12.13 3.76 22.81
N SER A 337 12.20 4.23 24.06
CA SER A 337 11.40 3.71 25.18
C SER A 337 9.92 3.90 24.89
N GLY A 338 9.20 2.78 24.81
CA GLY A 338 7.74 2.75 24.68
C GLY A 338 7.22 2.39 23.30
N ILE A 339 8.04 2.48 22.23
CA ILE A 339 7.61 2.12 20.88
C ILE A 339 7.95 0.66 20.60
N ARG A 340 6.98 -0.23 20.86
CA ARG A 340 7.08 -1.65 20.53
C ARG A 340 6.29 -2.01 19.28
N THR A 341 5.24 -1.25 18.99
CA THR A 341 4.32 -1.50 17.88
C THR A 341 3.79 -0.20 17.34
N PHE A 342 3.44 -0.18 16.06
CA PHE A 342 2.86 0.93 15.32
C PHE A 342 1.40 0.63 15.01
N ASP A 343 0.54 1.63 15.10
CA ASP A 343 -0.86 1.44 14.76
C ASP A 343 -1.09 1.48 13.23
N VAL A 344 -0.24 2.20 12.50
CA VAL A 344 -0.24 2.23 11.04
C VAL A 344 1.21 2.01 10.59
N ILE A 345 1.45 1.30 9.47
CA ILE A 345 2.78 1.22 8.84
C ILE A 345 2.66 1.46 7.32
N ASP A 346 3.17 2.58 6.83
CA ASP A 346 3.36 2.82 5.40
C ASP A 346 4.81 2.52 5.00
N THR A 347 4.93 1.86 3.86
CA THR A 347 6.22 1.48 3.26
C THR A 347 6.48 2.22 1.95
N ASN A 348 5.56 3.07 1.51
CA ASN A 348 5.58 3.71 0.20
C ASN A 348 5.90 2.64 -0.87
N ASN A 349 6.75 2.95 -1.84
CA ASN A 349 7.17 2.06 -2.91
C ASN A 349 8.28 1.06 -2.52
N LEU A 350 8.64 0.89 -1.24
CA LEU A 350 9.81 0.09 -0.83
C LEU A 350 9.72 -1.40 -1.24
N ALA A 351 8.53 -1.90 -1.56
CA ALA A 351 8.35 -3.24 -2.12
C ALA A 351 9.05 -3.41 -3.49
N ASP A 352 9.26 -2.33 -4.24
CA ASP A 352 9.98 -2.33 -5.52
C ASP A 352 11.47 -2.63 -5.37
N PRO A 353 12.26 -1.81 -4.62
CA PRO A 353 13.68 -2.07 -4.44
C PRO A 353 14.00 -3.22 -3.48
N LEU A 354 13.19 -3.44 -2.44
CA LEU A 354 13.51 -4.42 -1.37
C LEU A 354 12.85 -5.78 -1.57
N GLY A 355 11.78 -5.85 -2.37
CA GLY A 355 10.95 -7.04 -2.56
C GLY A 355 9.95 -7.23 -1.41
N ILE A 356 8.67 -7.44 -1.76
CA ILE A 356 7.59 -7.55 -0.77
C ILE A 356 7.83 -8.70 0.24
N LEU A 357 8.44 -9.80 -0.21
CA LEU A 357 8.67 -11.00 0.60
C LEU A 357 9.79 -10.81 1.63
N ASN A 358 10.68 -9.83 1.44
CA ASN A 358 11.64 -9.42 2.47
C ASN A 358 11.00 -8.40 3.43
N LEU A 359 10.12 -7.54 2.90
CA LEU A 359 9.51 -6.43 3.62
C LEU A 359 8.48 -6.90 4.65
N LEU A 360 7.46 -7.67 4.23
CA LEU A 360 6.33 -8.05 5.08
C LEU A 360 6.75 -8.80 6.36
N PRO A 361 7.67 -9.79 6.35
CA PRO A 361 8.12 -10.47 7.57
C PRO A 361 8.90 -9.54 8.53
N ALA A 362 9.53 -8.48 8.01
CA ALA A 362 10.29 -7.53 8.82
C ALA A 362 9.37 -6.53 9.56
N ILE A 363 8.21 -6.18 8.99
CA ILE A 363 7.35 -5.13 9.52
C ILE A 363 6.04 -5.65 10.15
N SER A 364 5.54 -6.83 9.75
CA SER A 364 4.30 -7.36 10.33
C SER A 364 4.34 -7.54 11.85
N PRO A 365 5.46 -7.94 12.49
CA PRO A 365 5.54 -8.05 13.95
C PRO A 365 5.51 -6.69 14.66
N LEU A 366 5.80 -5.61 13.94
CA LEU A 366 5.76 -4.25 14.45
C LEU A 366 4.35 -3.65 14.39
N LEU A 367 3.38 -4.29 13.73
CA LEU A 367 2.00 -3.79 13.72
C LEU A 367 1.29 -4.06 15.06
N SER A 368 0.59 -3.07 15.59
CA SER A 368 -0.14 -3.17 16.85
C SER A 368 -1.34 -4.10 16.68
N ARG A 369 -1.55 -5.03 17.61
CA ARG A 369 -2.66 -5.99 17.60
C ARG A 369 -4.00 -5.36 17.96
N LYS A 370 -4.48 -4.46 17.10
CA LYS A 370 -5.78 -3.81 17.20
C LYS A 370 -6.52 -3.97 15.87
N THR A 371 -7.83 -4.05 15.94
CA THR A 371 -8.76 -4.21 14.80
C THR A 371 -8.66 -3.12 13.74
N THR A 372 -8.19 -1.96 14.15
CA THR A 372 -8.11 -0.75 13.33
C THR A 372 -6.67 -0.46 12.88
N SER A 373 -5.69 -1.28 13.27
CA SER A 373 -4.33 -1.18 12.76
C SER A 373 -4.24 -1.65 11.31
N VAL A 374 -3.42 -1.00 10.50
CA VAL A 374 -3.30 -1.29 9.06
C VAL A 374 -1.88 -1.05 8.57
N LEU A 375 -1.44 -1.84 7.59
CA LEU A 375 -0.15 -1.69 6.93
C LEU A 375 -0.36 -1.46 5.45
N PHE A 376 0.39 -0.55 4.85
CA PHE A 376 0.32 -0.22 3.42
C PHE A 376 1.60 -0.63 2.69
N THR A 377 1.43 -1.27 1.54
CA THR A 377 2.51 -1.51 0.57
C THR A 377 2.12 -0.96 -0.79
N GLU A 378 3.04 -0.30 -1.47
CA GLU A 378 2.85 0.24 -2.81
C GLU A 378 3.91 -0.30 -3.78
N THR A 379 3.53 -0.52 -5.02
CA THR A 379 4.42 -0.95 -6.11
C THR A 379 4.11 -0.14 -7.36
N LEU A 380 5.13 0.28 -8.11
CA LEU A 380 5.04 1.07 -9.34
C LEU A 380 5.58 0.33 -10.58
N SER A 381 6.31 -0.78 -10.42
CA SER A 381 7.12 -1.38 -11.50
C SER A 381 6.71 -2.78 -11.99
N PHE A 382 5.50 -3.26 -11.67
CA PHE A 382 5.10 -4.63 -12.03
C PHE A 382 3.80 -4.69 -12.81
N TYR A 383 3.88 -4.95 -14.10
CA TYR A 383 2.72 -5.28 -14.92
C TYR A 383 2.69 -6.78 -15.26
N THR A 384 1.71 -7.51 -14.71
CA THR A 384 1.32 -8.83 -15.25
C THR A 384 0.23 -8.62 -16.30
N LYS A 385 0.16 -9.51 -17.31
CA LYS A 385 -0.91 -9.46 -18.31
C LYS A 385 -2.31 -9.65 -17.71
N ASP A 386 -2.40 -10.39 -16.60
CA ASP A 386 -3.63 -10.57 -15.83
C ASP A 386 -3.51 -9.83 -14.49
N SER A 387 -4.33 -8.79 -14.30
CA SER A 387 -4.34 -7.98 -13.07
C SER A 387 -4.71 -8.79 -11.83
N VAL A 388 -5.49 -9.86 -12.00
CA VAL A 388 -5.96 -10.73 -10.90
C VAL A 388 -4.80 -11.51 -10.30
N GLU A 389 -3.81 -11.87 -11.11
CA GLU A 389 -2.66 -12.65 -10.68
C GLU A 389 -1.54 -11.80 -10.06
N ILE A 390 -1.57 -10.46 -10.19
CA ILE A 390 -0.49 -9.54 -9.77
C ILE A 390 -0.02 -9.87 -8.35
N LEU A 391 -0.93 -9.89 -7.38
CA LEU A 391 -0.55 -10.06 -5.98
C LEU A 391 0.00 -11.46 -5.71
N SER A 392 -0.59 -12.50 -6.30
CA SER A 392 -0.06 -13.88 -6.18
C SER A 392 1.30 -14.05 -6.86
N HIS A 393 1.55 -13.35 -7.96
CA HIS A 393 2.84 -13.33 -8.65
C HIS A 393 3.91 -12.68 -7.78
N ILE A 394 3.62 -11.50 -7.23
CA ILE A 394 4.54 -10.73 -6.38
C ILE A 394 4.83 -11.48 -5.07
N LEU A 395 3.85 -12.19 -4.51
CA LEU A 395 4.02 -13.06 -3.33
C LEU A 395 4.61 -14.44 -3.67
N CYS A 396 4.71 -14.80 -4.94
CA CYS A 396 5.15 -16.12 -5.43
C CYS A 396 4.32 -17.30 -4.89
N CYS A 397 3.11 -17.07 -4.37
CA CYS A 397 2.25 -18.10 -3.78
C CYS A 397 0.78 -17.66 -3.65
N ASP A 398 -0.08 -18.58 -3.20
CA ASP A 398 -1.49 -18.30 -2.92
C ASP A 398 -1.67 -17.26 -1.79
N ILE A 399 -2.50 -16.25 -2.06
CA ILE A 399 -2.71 -15.08 -1.18
C ILE A 399 -3.26 -15.52 0.19
N THR A 400 -4.19 -16.47 0.23
CA THR A 400 -4.81 -16.95 1.48
C THR A 400 -3.80 -17.66 2.37
N THR A 401 -2.99 -18.53 1.77
CA THR A 401 -1.95 -19.30 2.46
C THR A 401 -0.88 -18.38 3.02
N PHE A 402 -0.41 -17.43 2.22
CA PHE A 402 0.53 -16.41 2.69
C PHE A 402 -0.07 -15.54 3.81
N SER A 403 -1.34 -15.16 3.68
CA SER A 403 -2.03 -14.35 4.70
C SER A 403 -2.13 -15.06 6.05
N LEU A 404 -2.37 -16.37 6.03
CA LEU A 404 -2.38 -17.21 7.23
C LEU A 404 -0.98 -17.32 7.87
N LEU A 405 0.07 -17.49 7.06
CA LEU A 405 1.46 -17.55 7.55
C LEU A 405 1.94 -16.21 8.13
N LEU A 406 1.58 -15.09 7.48
CA LEU A 406 1.95 -13.74 7.90
C LEU A 406 1.11 -13.27 9.10
N GLY A 407 -0.11 -13.76 9.24
CA GLY A 407 -1.11 -13.27 10.20
C GLY A 407 -1.84 -11.98 9.76
N LEU A 408 -1.57 -11.50 8.55
CA LEU A 408 -2.20 -10.33 7.93
C LEU A 408 -2.71 -10.70 6.54
N ALA A 409 -3.86 -10.17 6.15
CA ALA A 409 -4.46 -10.39 4.84
C ALA A 409 -4.68 -9.06 4.11
N ALA A 410 -4.55 -9.10 2.79
CA ALA A 410 -4.92 -7.98 1.93
C ALA A 410 -6.43 -7.70 2.07
N SER A 411 -6.78 -6.45 2.34
CA SER A 411 -8.16 -6.04 2.63
C SER A 411 -9.09 -6.29 1.45
N GLY A 412 -8.61 -6.09 0.22
CA GLY A 412 -9.36 -6.45 -0.98
C GLY A 412 -9.67 -7.95 -1.06
N HIS A 413 -8.74 -8.80 -0.64
CA HIS A 413 -8.92 -10.27 -0.60
C HIS A 413 -9.86 -10.74 0.52
N LEU A 414 -10.15 -9.88 1.50
CA LEU A 414 -11.16 -10.13 2.53
C LEU A 414 -12.55 -9.62 2.12
N PHE A 415 -12.64 -8.37 1.66
CA PHE A 415 -13.92 -7.67 1.47
C PHE A 415 -14.44 -7.67 0.03
N GLY A 416 -13.57 -7.83 -0.97
CA GLY A 416 -13.93 -7.88 -2.39
C GLY A 416 -14.17 -6.54 -3.08
N PHE A 417 -14.02 -5.41 -2.38
CA PHE A 417 -14.17 -4.07 -2.95
C PHE A 417 -13.28 -3.06 -2.22
N THR A 418 -13.19 -1.86 -2.78
CA THR A 418 -12.43 -0.73 -2.24
C THR A 418 -13.13 0.59 -2.57
N ALA A 419 -12.91 1.64 -1.77
CA ALA A 419 -13.41 2.98 -2.08
C ALA A 419 -12.49 3.76 -3.05
N TYR A 420 -11.29 3.22 -3.33
CA TYR A 420 -10.33 3.82 -4.24
C TYR A 420 -10.72 3.61 -5.71
N ALA A 421 -10.47 4.61 -6.54
CA ALA A 421 -10.72 4.56 -7.98
C ALA A 421 -9.63 3.78 -8.74
N VAL A 422 -9.43 2.51 -8.39
CA VAL A 422 -8.24 1.72 -8.78
C VAL A 422 -8.10 1.56 -10.30
N ARG A 423 -9.20 1.40 -11.04
CA ARG A 423 -9.17 1.26 -12.51
C ARG A 423 -8.55 2.45 -13.23
N LEU A 424 -8.59 3.66 -12.65
CA LEU A 424 -8.02 4.85 -13.29
C LEU A 424 -6.53 4.68 -13.59
N ASP A 425 -5.79 3.96 -12.73
CA ASP A 425 -4.37 3.70 -12.96
C ASP A 425 -4.12 2.81 -14.18
N ALA A 426 -4.93 1.75 -14.35
CA ALA A 426 -4.89 0.94 -15.56
C ALA A 426 -5.22 1.78 -16.81
N GLN A 427 -6.25 2.63 -16.76
CA GLN A 427 -6.65 3.48 -17.89
C GLN A 427 -5.54 4.48 -18.28
N ARG A 428 -4.90 5.11 -17.30
CA ARG A 428 -3.76 6.02 -17.52
C ARG A 428 -2.60 5.30 -18.21
N GLN A 429 -2.27 4.08 -17.76
CA GLN A 429 -1.18 3.30 -18.36
C GLN A 429 -1.47 2.98 -19.83
N PHE A 430 -2.67 2.48 -20.16
CA PHE A 430 -3.01 2.19 -21.56
C PHE A 430 -3.12 3.42 -22.46
N SER A 431 -3.44 4.58 -21.90
CA SER A 431 -3.67 5.81 -22.68
C SER A 431 -2.38 6.58 -22.93
N VAL A 432 -1.53 6.71 -21.91
CA VAL A 432 -0.31 7.53 -21.96
C VAL A 432 0.93 6.70 -22.26
N HIS A 433 0.95 5.42 -21.89
CA HIS A 433 2.16 4.59 -21.91
C HIS A 433 2.03 3.34 -22.81
N ARG A 434 1.35 3.44 -23.95
CA ARG A 434 1.13 2.30 -24.90
C ARG A 434 2.41 1.52 -25.24
N ASN A 435 3.56 2.19 -25.26
CA ASN A 435 4.86 1.60 -25.59
C ASN A 435 5.73 1.27 -24.36
N ASN A 436 5.34 1.69 -23.15
CA ASN A 436 6.12 1.53 -21.92
C ASN A 436 5.43 0.53 -20.99
N SER A 437 5.65 -0.76 -21.27
CA SER A 437 4.89 -1.89 -20.69
C SER A 437 5.25 -2.27 -19.24
N GLU A 438 5.98 -1.43 -18.51
CA GLU A 438 6.70 -1.86 -17.28
C GLU A 438 6.14 -1.28 -15.97
N SER A 439 5.31 -0.23 -15.99
CA SER A 439 4.85 0.42 -14.75
C SER A 439 3.35 0.24 -14.47
N TYR A 440 2.99 -0.51 -13.43
CA TYR A 440 1.62 -0.59 -12.88
C TYR A 440 1.66 -0.12 -11.43
N HIS A 441 0.78 0.82 -11.08
CA HIS A 441 0.64 1.27 -9.70
C HIS A 441 -0.37 0.38 -8.97
N MET A 442 0.05 -0.25 -7.87
CA MET A 442 -0.83 -1.02 -7.00
C MET A 442 -0.51 -0.70 -5.54
N ARG A 443 -1.54 -0.32 -4.78
CA ARG A 443 -1.47 -0.11 -3.34
C ARG A 443 -2.34 -1.13 -2.61
N VAL A 444 -1.76 -1.81 -1.61
CA VAL A 444 -2.42 -2.89 -0.86
C VAL A 444 -2.51 -2.53 0.62
N GLU A 445 -3.71 -2.59 1.19
CA GLU A 445 -3.95 -2.45 2.63
C GLU A 445 -3.96 -3.82 3.32
N TRP A 446 -3.08 -4.06 4.28
CA TRP A 446 -2.95 -5.31 5.02
C TRP A 446 -3.51 -5.19 6.44
N ARG A 447 -4.37 -6.12 6.84
CA ARG A 447 -5.06 -6.10 8.14
C ARG A 447 -5.17 -7.49 8.77
N TYR A 448 -5.48 -7.54 10.06
CA TYR A 448 -5.78 -8.79 10.72
C TYR A 448 -7.09 -9.40 10.16
N PRO A 449 -7.08 -10.65 9.67
CA PRO A 449 -8.24 -11.28 9.05
C PRO A 449 -9.37 -11.57 10.04
N ASN A 450 -9.07 -11.87 11.31
CA ASN A 450 -10.07 -11.99 12.37
C ASN A 450 -10.20 -10.67 13.15
N LEU A 451 -11.25 -9.92 12.84
CA LEU A 451 -11.54 -8.64 13.49
C LEU A 451 -12.08 -8.79 14.92
N ASP A 452 -12.60 -9.96 15.32
CA ASP A 452 -13.05 -10.17 16.70
C ASP A 452 -11.88 -10.49 17.63
N ASN A 453 -10.80 -11.05 17.07
CA ASN A 453 -9.59 -11.40 17.79
C ASN A 453 -8.33 -11.08 16.96
N PRO A 454 -7.89 -9.80 16.91
CA PRO A 454 -6.62 -9.39 16.29
C PRO A 454 -5.40 -10.02 16.96
N GLY A 455 -5.56 -10.50 18.20
CA GLY A 455 -4.57 -11.30 18.91
C GLY A 455 -4.22 -12.60 18.19
N GLY A 456 -5.09 -13.07 17.29
CA GLY A 456 -4.94 -14.30 16.56
C GLY A 456 -5.17 -15.53 17.43
N ARG A 457 -5.06 -16.69 16.79
CA ARG A 457 -5.04 -18.01 17.42
C ARG A 457 -3.76 -18.71 17.00
N GLU A 458 -3.24 -19.58 17.86
CA GLU A 458 -2.11 -20.45 17.49
C GLU A 458 -2.45 -21.28 16.24
N LEU A 459 -1.59 -21.19 15.22
CA LEU A 459 -1.70 -21.92 13.98
C LEU A 459 -0.74 -23.10 14.01
N VAL A 460 -1.18 -24.26 13.54
CA VAL A 460 -0.34 -25.46 13.48
C VAL A 460 -0.44 -26.10 12.10
N PHE A 461 0.65 -26.03 11.34
CA PHE A 461 0.80 -26.70 10.06
C PHE A 461 1.48 -28.06 10.25
N GLU A 462 1.20 -29.00 9.34
CA GLU A 462 1.97 -30.23 9.24
C GLU A 462 3.37 -29.93 8.67
N PRO A 463 4.46 -30.39 9.32
CA PRO A 463 5.84 -30.07 8.93
C PRO A 463 6.20 -30.38 7.48
N HIS A 464 5.80 -31.52 6.92
CA HIS A 464 6.17 -31.93 5.56
C HIS A 464 5.40 -31.13 4.49
N GLU A 465 4.11 -30.91 4.70
CA GLU A 465 3.25 -30.07 3.86
C GLU A 465 3.77 -28.63 3.81
N LEU A 466 4.15 -28.08 4.96
CA LEU A 466 4.72 -26.73 5.02
C LEU A 466 6.11 -26.66 4.38
N ALA A 467 6.96 -27.68 4.56
CA ALA A 467 8.25 -27.77 3.89
C ALA A 467 8.08 -27.83 2.37
N LEU A 468 7.10 -28.57 1.87
CA LEU A 468 6.77 -28.62 0.45
C LEU A 468 6.28 -27.26 -0.07
N PHE A 469 5.48 -26.53 0.71
CA PHE A 469 5.04 -25.19 0.37
C PHE A 469 6.21 -24.21 0.24
N PHE A 470 7.09 -24.13 1.24
CA PHE A 470 8.26 -23.26 1.18
C PHE A 470 9.23 -23.68 0.07
N PHE A 471 9.32 -24.97 -0.24
CA PHE A 471 10.10 -25.44 -1.39
C PHE A 471 9.54 -24.92 -2.72
N LYS A 472 8.22 -24.96 -2.94
CA LYS A 472 7.60 -24.40 -4.14
C LYS A 472 7.75 -22.88 -4.23
N LEU A 473 7.62 -22.20 -3.09
CA LEU A 473 7.88 -20.77 -2.98
C LEU A 473 9.34 -20.44 -3.35
N TYR A 474 10.30 -21.25 -2.87
CA TYR A 474 11.71 -21.13 -3.22
C TYR A 474 11.93 -21.25 -4.74
N LEU A 475 11.32 -22.23 -5.39
CA LEU A 475 11.42 -22.39 -6.85
C LEU A 475 10.93 -21.15 -7.61
N LYS A 476 9.85 -20.51 -7.14
CA LYS A 476 9.31 -19.29 -7.76
C LYS A 476 10.14 -18.05 -7.46
N MET A 477 10.62 -17.88 -6.24
CA MET A 477 11.49 -16.75 -5.88
C MET A 477 12.81 -16.72 -6.66
N PHE A 478 13.31 -17.89 -7.07
CA PHE A 478 14.58 -18.04 -7.79
C PHE A 478 14.40 -18.54 -9.24
N GLU A 479 13.21 -18.40 -9.82
CA GLU A 479 12.87 -18.86 -11.19
C GLU A 479 13.83 -18.26 -12.24
N ILE A 480 14.30 -17.02 -12.05
CA ILE A 480 15.24 -16.32 -12.96
C ILE A 480 16.60 -17.00 -13.04
N GLU A 481 17.00 -17.79 -12.04
CA GLU A 481 18.21 -18.61 -12.16
C GLU A 481 18.12 -19.65 -13.30
N PHE A 482 16.91 -19.88 -13.86
CA PHE A 482 16.55 -20.83 -14.92
C PHE A 482 16.33 -20.21 -16.32
N MET A 483 15.93 -18.94 -16.45
CA MET A 483 15.34 -18.41 -17.69
C MET A 483 16.35 -18.10 -18.82
N SER A 484 15.86 -18.18 -20.07
CA SER A 484 16.61 -17.87 -21.29
C SER A 484 16.94 -16.36 -21.37
N PRO A 485 18.16 -15.97 -21.77
CA PRO A 485 18.68 -14.58 -21.70
C PRO A 485 18.09 -13.59 -22.73
N THR A 486 16.90 -13.85 -23.27
CA THR A 486 16.28 -13.05 -24.34
C THR A 486 15.32 -11.97 -23.84
N ASP A 487 14.88 -12.03 -22.58
CA ASP A 487 13.88 -11.12 -22.04
C ASP A 487 14.53 -10.00 -21.21
N VAL A 488 14.68 -8.84 -21.83
CA VAL A 488 15.19 -7.58 -21.23
C VAL A 488 14.31 -7.11 -20.05
N LYS A 489 13.08 -7.63 -19.94
CA LYS A 489 12.03 -7.23 -19.00
C LYS A 489 12.26 -7.60 -17.52
N GLU A 490 13.35 -8.29 -17.18
CA GLU A 490 13.48 -9.00 -15.90
C GLU A 490 14.52 -8.42 -14.92
N ILE A 491 15.01 -7.19 -15.15
CA ILE A 491 15.91 -6.48 -14.22
C ILE A 491 15.28 -6.33 -12.82
N HIS A 492 13.95 -6.30 -12.73
CA HIS A 492 13.19 -6.30 -11.49
C HIS A 492 13.32 -7.58 -10.65
N CYS A 493 13.94 -8.64 -11.15
CA CYS A 493 13.83 -9.95 -10.56
C CYS A 493 15.01 -10.35 -9.63
N LEU A 494 16.09 -9.57 -9.57
CA LEU A 494 17.17 -9.75 -8.58
C LEU A 494 16.85 -9.03 -7.25
N ARG A 495 15.69 -9.34 -6.65
CA ARG A 495 15.26 -8.79 -5.34
C ARG A 495 15.60 -9.72 -4.17
N TYR A 496 15.59 -11.03 -4.43
CA TYR A 496 15.67 -12.03 -3.38
C TYR A 496 17.02 -12.74 -3.38
N ILE A 497 17.50 -13.04 -2.17
CA ILE A 497 18.68 -13.88 -1.94
C ILE A 497 18.36 -14.89 -0.84
N ARG A 498 19.16 -15.96 -0.74
CA ARG A 498 18.87 -17.09 0.14
C ARG A 498 18.75 -16.75 1.63
N ILE A 499 19.49 -15.75 2.14
CA ILE A 499 19.30 -15.25 3.52
C ILE A 499 17.94 -14.55 3.71
N GLY A 500 17.46 -13.82 2.69
CA GLY A 500 16.12 -13.23 2.65
C GLY A 500 15.04 -14.31 2.70
N PHE A 501 15.22 -15.38 1.90
CA PHE A 501 14.36 -16.56 2.00
C PHE A 501 14.43 -17.24 3.37
N SER A 502 15.62 -17.39 3.97
CA SER A 502 15.74 -17.95 5.34
C SER A 502 15.03 -17.08 6.39
N ALA A 503 15.05 -15.75 6.24
CA ALA A 503 14.30 -14.84 7.10
C ALA A 503 12.78 -15.00 6.91
N LEU A 504 12.32 -15.18 5.67
CA LEU A 504 10.92 -15.49 5.36
C LEU A 504 10.46 -16.83 5.97
N VAL A 505 11.31 -17.86 5.91
CA VAL A 505 11.07 -19.17 6.54
C VAL A 505 10.87 -19.07 8.05
N CYS A 506 11.40 -18.02 8.72
CA CYS A 506 11.17 -17.82 10.15
C CYS A 506 9.70 -17.57 10.50
N LEU A 507 8.83 -17.21 9.55
CA LEU A 507 7.38 -17.20 9.75
C LEU A 507 6.85 -18.58 10.20
N ALA A 508 7.49 -19.67 9.80
CA ALA A 508 7.12 -21.03 10.21
C ALA A 508 7.28 -21.26 11.72
N LYS A 509 8.14 -20.50 12.41
CA LYS A 509 8.36 -20.65 13.87
C LYS A 509 7.12 -20.38 14.71
N GLY A 510 6.21 -19.52 14.22
CA GLY A 510 4.95 -19.23 14.89
C GLY A 510 3.83 -20.22 14.53
N CYS A 511 4.08 -21.13 13.59
CA CYS A 511 3.07 -21.92 12.89
C CYS A 511 3.37 -23.44 12.89
N VAL A 512 4.54 -23.84 13.40
CA VAL A 512 4.98 -25.23 13.57
C VAL A 512 5.29 -25.45 15.04
N ARG A 513 4.90 -26.61 15.57
CA ARG A 513 5.24 -26.96 16.95
C ARG A 513 6.76 -26.97 17.16
N ASN A 514 7.22 -26.43 18.28
CA ASN A 514 8.65 -26.31 18.59
C ASN A 514 9.42 -27.64 18.50
N ASP A 515 8.79 -28.77 18.86
CA ASP A 515 9.41 -30.11 18.77
C ASP A 515 9.52 -30.66 17.35
N GLN A 516 8.85 -30.05 16.37
CA GLN A 516 8.81 -30.45 14.96
C GLN A 516 9.46 -29.42 14.03
N LEU A 517 9.92 -28.28 14.54
CA LEU A 517 10.52 -27.21 13.75
C LEU A 517 11.78 -27.68 13.01
N SER A 518 12.62 -28.47 13.68
CA SER A 518 13.81 -29.05 13.04
C SER A 518 13.45 -30.04 11.93
N THR A 519 12.42 -30.86 12.14
CA THR A 519 11.90 -31.78 11.12
C THR A 519 11.46 -31.02 9.87
N PHE A 520 10.71 -29.93 10.04
CA PHE A 520 10.34 -29.04 8.94
C PHE A 520 11.57 -28.50 8.19
N GLY A 521 12.56 -27.99 8.92
CA GLY A 521 13.78 -27.44 8.34
C GLY A 521 14.59 -28.48 7.55
N ASP A 522 14.76 -29.68 8.11
CA ASP A 522 15.45 -30.80 7.47
C ASP A 522 14.73 -31.28 6.20
N CYS A 523 13.39 -31.37 6.24
CA CYS A 523 12.58 -31.72 5.08
C CYS A 523 12.74 -30.69 3.95
N LEU A 524 12.68 -29.39 4.27
CA LEU A 524 12.83 -28.32 3.29
C LEU A 524 14.22 -28.32 2.65
N LEU A 525 15.28 -28.47 3.45
CA LEU A 525 16.65 -28.62 2.93
C LEU A 525 16.78 -29.85 2.02
N GLY A 526 16.21 -30.99 2.44
CA GLY A 526 16.22 -32.20 1.64
C GLY A 526 15.45 -32.10 0.32
N TYR A 527 14.36 -31.31 0.27
CA TYR A 527 13.67 -31.02 -1.00
C TYR A 527 14.52 -30.17 -1.94
N ILE A 528 15.23 -29.16 -1.42
CA ILE A 528 16.10 -28.28 -2.20
C ILE A 528 17.34 -29.03 -2.69
N GLU A 529 17.95 -29.86 -1.83
CA GLU A 529 19.15 -30.64 -2.16
C GLU A 529 18.92 -31.64 -3.29
N LYS A 530 17.74 -32.28 -3.33
CA LYS A 530 17.37 -33.24 -4.38
C LYS A 530 17.09 -32.60 -5.75
N GLN A 531 17.12 -31.27 -5.86
CA GLN A 531 16.92 -30.57 -7.13
C GLN A 531 18.24 -30.37 -7.86
N ASP A 532 18.48 -31.17 -8.88
CA ASP A 532 19.72 -31.11 -9.68
C ASP A 532 19.81 -29.89 -10.62
N TRP A 533 18.73 -29.12 -10.79
CA TRP A 533 18.61 -28.10 -11.85
C TRP A 533 18.65 -26.64 -11.40
N LEU A 534 18.49 -26.36 -10.11
CA LEU A 534 18.79 -25.02 -9.59
C LEU A 534 20.31 -24.84 -9.58
N ARG A 535 20.82 -23.63 -9.85
CA ARG A 535 22.29 -23.35 -9.84
C ARG A 535 22.93 -23.45 -8.45
N VAL A 536 22.25 -24.06 -7.49
CA VAL A 536 22.78 -24.50 -6.21
C VAL A 536 23.78 -25.63 -6.50
N GLY A 537 25.02 -25.27 -6.84
CA GLY A 537 26.11 -26.23 -6.68
C GLY A 537 26.12 -26.73 -5.23
N GLY A 538 26.53 -27.98 -4.99
CA GLY A 538 26.53 -28.59 -3.64
C GLY A 538 27.27 -27.80 -2.55
N LEU A 539 28.04 -26.77 -2.91
CA LEU A 539 28.68 -25.85 -1.94
C LEU A 539 27.78 -24.69 -1.50
N GLN A 540 26.78 -24.31 -2.31
CA GLN A 540 25.86 -23.23 -1.98
C GLN A 540 24.79 -23.66 -0.97
N ILE A 541 24.43 -24.96 -0.93
CA ILE A 541 23.53 -25.52 0.09
C ILE A 541 24.15 -25.50 1.50
N LEU A 542 25.49 -25.55 1.61
CA LEU A 542 26.19 -25.40 2.88
C LEU A 542 25.96 -24.02 3.50
N GLY A 543 26.06 -22.96 2.70
CA GLY A 543 25.74 -21.60 3.16
C GLY A 543 24.28 -21.46 3.59
N PHE A 544 23.38 -22.10 2.84
CA PHE A 544 21.95 -22.05 3.13
C PHE A 544 21.57 -22.81 4.42
N SER A 545 22.09 -24.01 4.63
CA SER A 545 21.88 -24.78 5.86
C SER A 545 22.44 -24.08 7.10
N LEU A 546 23.54 -23.33 6.93
CA LEU A 546 24.11 -22.52 8.00
C LEU A 546 23.20 -21.37 8.41
N HIS A 547 22.54 -20.68 7.46
CA HIS A 547 21.54 -19.67 7.80
C HIS A 547 20.38 -20.27 8.60
N PHE A 548 19.88 -21.45 8.23
CA PHE A 548 18.82 -22.14 8.98
C PHE A 548 19.25 -22.47 10.41
N TYR A 549 20.50 -22.89 10.60
CA TYR A 549 21.06 -23.12 11.93
C TYR A 549 21.18 -21.81 12.74
N GLN A 550 21.73 -20.74 12.15
CA GLN A 550 21.88 -19.44 12.82
C GLN A 550 20.53 -18.83 13.21
N LEU A 551 19.52 -19.03 12.36
CA LEU A 551 18.16 -18.59 12.62
C LEU A 551 17.40 -19.57 13.52
N GLY A 552 17.97 -20.70 13.95
CA GLY A 552 17.30 -21.65 14.84
C GLY A 552 16.10 -22.38 14.21
N VAL A 553 16.07 -22.51 12.87
CA VAL A 553 15.11 -23.36 12.14
C VAL A 553 15.53 -24.83 12.25
N CYS A 554 16.83 -25.12 12.17
CA CYS A 554 17.39 -26.46 12.34
C CYS A 554 18.24 -26.53 13.62
N SER A 555 18.08 -27.62 14.38
CA SER A 555 18.85 -27.88 15.60
C SER A 555 20.30 -28.27 15.33
N ARG A 556 20.58 -28.81 14.14
CA ARG A 556 21.91 -29.16 13.64
C ARG A 556 22.00 -28.83 12.15
N PRO A 557 23.15 -28.39 11.64
CA PRO A 557 23.37 -28.32 10.21
C PRO A 557 23.57 -29.75 9.67
N SER A 558 22.51 -30.32 9.12
CA SER A 558 22.41 -31.72 8.66
C SER A 558 23.48 -32.11 7.61
N LEU A 559 24.08 -31.12 6.94
CA LEU A 559 25.14 -31.29 5.93
C LEU A 559 26.57 -31.00 6.43
N LEU A 560 26.75 -30.59 7.69
CA LEU A 560 28.09 -30.41 8.29
C LEU A 560 28.57 -31.67 9.02
N GLU A 561 27.73 -32.68 9.20
CA GLU A 561 28.11 -34.05 9.60
C GLU A 561 28.45 -34.89 8.36
N ILE A 562 29.16 -34.35 7.37
CA ILE A 562 29.76 -35.18 6.31
C ILE A 562 30.87 -36.01 6.97
N PRO A 563 30.73 -37.35 7.10
CA PRO A 563 31.89 -38.17 7.35
C PRO A 563 32.80 -38.03 6.14
N PRO A 564 34.14 -38.13 6.28
CA PRO A 564 35.09 -38.11 5.15
C PRO A 564 34.71 -39.05 3.97
N GLN A 565 33.83 -40.00 4.23
CA GLN A 565 33.24 -40.97 3.31
C GLN A 565 32.23 -40.36 2.30
N ILE A 566 31.53 -39.25 2.57
CA ILE A 566 30.62 -38.62 1.56
C ILE A 566 31.41 -37.77 0.56
N MET A 567 32.55 -37.17 0.96
CA MET A 567 33.51 -36.58 0.01
C MET A 567 34.11 -37.61 -0.96
N LEU A 568 34.14 -38.88 -0.55
CA LEU A 568 34.52 -40.02 -1.40
C LEU A 568 33.32 -40.63 -2.15
N ALA A 569 32.11 -40.64 -1.57
CA ALA A 569 30.92 -41.26 -2.16
C ALA A 569 30.18 -40.37 -3.19
N SER A 570 30.34 -39.04 -3.12
CA SER A 570 29.84 -38.10 -4.15
C SER A 570 30.53 -38.27 -5.52
N GLN A 571 31.54 -39.13 -5.61
CA GLN A 571 32.21 -39.52 -6.85
C GLN A 571 31.45 -40.61 -7.65
N ASN A 572 30.53 -41.37 -7.05
CA ASN A 572 29.94 -42.56 -7.69
C ASN A 572 28.60 -42.33 -8.40
N TYR A 573 27.89 -41.21 -8.12
CA TYR A 573 26.57 -40.93 -8.70
C TYR A 573 26.54 -39.79 -9.72
N PHE A 574 27.65 -39.07 -9.91
CA PHE A 574 27.83 -38.10 -11.00
C PHE A 574 28.51 -38.77 -12.20
N LYS A 575 27.75 -39.54 -12.99
CA LYS A 575 28.31 -40.26 -14.14
C LYS A 575 28.72 -39.38 -15.33
N ASP A 576 28.31 -38.10 -15.38
CA ASP A 576 28.61 -37.21 -16.53
C ASP A 576 28.93 -35.74 -16.14
N GLY A 577 29.50 -35.48 -14.95
CA GLY A 577 29.97 -34.14 -14.51
C GLY A 577 31.51 -33.98 -14.56
N PRO A 578 32.06 -32.75 -14.60
CA PRO A 578 33.45 -32.44 -15.00
C PRO A 578 34.54 -32.79 -13.95
N LEU A 579 34.36 -33.87 -13.20
CA LEU A 579 35.29 -34.42 -12.21
C LEU A 579 35.68 -35.88 -12.53
N SER A 580 35.77 -36.25 -13.81
CA SER A 580 36.32 -37.54 -14.24
C SER A 580 37.70 -37.40 -14.90
N SER A 581 38.75 -37.17 -14.10
CA SER A 581 40.12 -37.58 -14.48
C SER A 581 41.08 -37.53 -13.30
N ARG A 582 41.55 -38.71 -12.90
CA ARG A 582 42.77 -39.07 -12.15
C ARG A 582 43.74 -37.94 -11.79
N ASN A 583 44.18 -37.91 -10.53
CA ASN A 583 45.48 -38.46 -10.13
C ASN A 583 45.54 -38.69 -8.61
N GLU A 584 46.03 -39.85 -8.23
CA GLU A 584 46.60 -40.15 -6.91
C GLU A 584 47.83 -39.26 -6.70
N GLU A 585 48.16 -38.95 -5.44
CA GLU A 585 49.27 -38.08 -4.97
C GLU A 585 48.95 -36.57 -4.85
N ALA A 586 48.36 -36.20 -3.71
CA ALA A 586 48.70 -34.96 -3.03
C ALA A 586 48.43 -35.11 -1.53
N ASP A 587 49.51 -35.05 -0.73
CA ASP A 587 49.43 -34.83 0.72
C ASP A 587 48.71 -33.50 0.98
N VAL A 588 47.40 -33.55 1.22
CA VAL A 588 46.63 -32.43 1.73
C VAL A 588 46.57 -32.62 3.24
N VAL A 589 47.36 -31.85 3.99
CA VAL A 589 47.14 -31.69 5.43
C VAL A 589 45.85 -30.87 5.58
N PRO A 590 44.73 -31.46 6.05
CA PRO A 590 43.50 -30.71 6.26
C PRO A 590 43.73 -29.74 7.43
N LEU A 591 43.21 -28.51 7.31
CA LEU A 591 43.16 -27.58 8.43
C LEU A 591 42.46 -28.25 9.63
N ASP A 592 43.05 -28.10 10.81
CA ASP A 592 42.65 -28.79 12.06
C ASP A 592 41.19 -28.49 12.45
N HIS A 593 40.31 -29.50 12.40
CA HIS A 593 38.85 -29.36 12.58
C HIS A 593 38.46 -28.87 13.98
N ASP A 594 39.29 -29.08 15.01
CA ASP A 594 39.01 -28.70 16.40
C ASP A 594 39.33 -27.23 16.72
N LYS A 595 39.96 -26.49 15.80
CA LYS A 595 40.38 -25.08 16.00
C LYS A 595 39.59 -24.05 15.19
N PHE A 596 38.80 -24.46 14.20
CA PHE A 596 38.15 -23.53 13.27
C PHE A 596 36.64 -23.36 13.58
N PRO A 597 36.12 -22.13 13.71
CA PRO A 597 34.68 -21.91 13.89
C PRO A 597 33.90 -22.37 12.64
N ARG A 598 32.65 -22.82 12.83
CA ARG A 598 31.78 -23.30 11.72
C ARG A 598 31.47 -22.23 10.68
N LEU A 599 31.48 -20.97 11.11
CA LEU A 599 31.29 -19.78 10.28
C LEU A 599 32.51 -18.89 10.47
N VAL A 600 33.01 -18.35 9.37
CA VAL A 600 34.03 -17.30 9.35
C VAL A 600 33.55 -16.15 8.47
N TRP A 601 34.13 -14.98 8.67
CA TRP A 601 33.92 -13.82 7.80
C TRP A 601 35.13 -13.67 6.90
N ILE A 602 34.92 -13.66 5.59
CA ILE A 602 35.96 -13.24 4.65
C ILE A 602 35.87 -11.73 4.53
N SER A 603 37.01 -11.06 4.56
CA SER A 603 37.12 -9.66 4.19
C SER A 603 38.13 -9.50 3.07
N LEU A 604 37.68 -8.92 1.98
CA LEU A 604 38.46 -8.68 0.77
C LEU A 604 38.75 -7.19 0.65
N SER A 605 40.02 -6.83 0.53
CA SER A 605 40.48 -5.46 0.27
C SER A 605 40.74 -5.28 -1.21
N VAL A 606 39.85 -4.55 -1.89
CA VAL A 606 39.93 -4.27 -3.32
C VAL A 606 40.59 -2.90 -3.54
N PRO A 607 41.79 -2.87 -4.16
CA PRO A 607 42.51 -1.64 -4.42
C PRO A 607 41.68 -0.62 -5.18
N ARG A 608 41.83 0.64 -4.78
CA ARG A 608 41.15 1.77 -5.39
C ARG A 608 41.31 1.84 -6.92
N GLU A 609 42.51 1.57 -7.41
CA GLU A 609 42.87 1.57 -8.83
C GLU A 609 41.98 0.64 -9.67
N ILE A 610 41.61 -0.52 -9.12
CA ILE A 610 40.73 -1.48 -9.81
C ILE A 610 39.32 -0.89 -9.95
N ILE A 611 38.80 -0.26 -8.89
CA ILE A 611 37.47 0.36 -8.91
C ILE A 611 37.41 1.53 -9.90
N GLU A 612 38.46 2.35 -9.97
CA GLU A 612 38.53 3.48 -10.92
C GLU A 612 38.59 3.04 -12.39
N THR A 613 39.08 1.83 -12.67
CA THR A 613 39.07 1.27 -14.03
C THR A 613 37.71 0.75 -14.49
N LEU A 614 36.75 0.57 -13.57
CA LEU A 614 35.37 0.18 -13.88
C LEU A 614 34.62 1.38 -14.49
N LYS A 615 34.89 1.67 -15.78
CA LYS A 615 34.12 2.63 -16.58
C LYS A 615 32.72 2.08 -16.87
N ILE A 616 31.82 2.20 -15.91
CA ILE A 616 30.41 1.84 -16.11
C ILE A 616 29.71 3.07 -16.70
N ASP A 617 29.75 3.21 -18.03
CA ASP A 617 29.16 4.33 -18.77
C ASP A 617 27.61 4.26 -18.88
N ASN A 618 26.97 3.29 -18.22
CA ASN A 618 25.52 3.10 -18.33
C ASN A 618 24.78 3.77 -17.16
N GLU A 619 24.02 4.83 -17.49
CA GLU A 619 23.34 5.71 -16.54
C GLU A 619 22.23 5.04 -15.71
N TYR A 620 21.82 3.82 -16.09
CA TYR A 620 20.74 3.05 -15.46
C TYR A 620 21.20 1.75 -14.80
N ALA A 621 22.50 1.45 -14.79
CA ALA A 621 23.00 0.15 -14.35
C ALA A 621 23.25 0.11 -12.83
N THR A 622 22.24 -0.31 -12.07
CA THR A 622 22.46 -0.89 -10.74
C THR A 622 22.94 -2.33 -10.89
N VAL A 623 24.17 -2.61 -10.49
CA VAL A 623 24.75 -3.96 -10.66
C VAL A 623 24.89 -4.64 -9.29
N GLY A 624 24.37 -5.86 -9.15
CA GLY A 624 24.61 -6.64 -7.94
C GLY A 624 26.07 -7.08 -7.83
N LEU A 625 26.58 -7.26 -6.62
CA LEU A 625 27.90 -7.79 -6.33
C LEU A 625 27.81 -9.20 -5.76
N GLN A 626 28.82 -10.02 -6.05
CA GLN A 626 28.97 -11.36 -5.50
C GLN A 626 30.44 -11.69 -5.22
N ILE A 627 30.68 -12.50 -4.19
CA ILE A 627 31.97 -13.16 -3.95
C ILE A 627 31.87 -14.61 -4.46
N ASN A 628 32.80 -15.00 -5.32
CA ASN A 628 32.99 -16.39 -5.73
C ASN A 628 34.21 -16.97 -5.02
N ILE A 629 34.03 -18.11 -4.37
CA ILE A 629 35.14 -18.94 -3.88
C ILE A 629 35.32 -20.05 -4.90
N ARG A 630 36.41 -20.01 -5.67
CA ARG A 630 36.70 -20.94 -6.76
C ARG A 630 37.84 -21.87 -6.37
N HIS A 631 37.59 -23.16 -6.49
CA HIS A 631 38.55 -24.23 -6.24
C HIS A 631 39.15 -24.69 -7.57
N THR A 632 40.42 -24.38 -7.79
CA THR A 632 41.03 -24.49 -9.12
C THR A 632 41.29 -25.94 -9.55
N LYS A 633 41.58 -26.85 -8.61
CA LYS A 633 41.89 -28.25 -8.93
C LYS A 633 40.61 -29.06 -9.22
N SER A 634 39.59 -28.91 -8.38
CA SER A 634 38.29 -29.58 -8.46
C SER A 634 37.32 -28.90 -9.41
N LYS A 635 37.64 -27.68 -9.89
CA LYS A 635 36.77 -26.87 -10.74
C LYS A 635 35.40 -26.61 -10.12
N THR A 636 35.34 -26.56 -8.79
CA THR A 636 34.12 -26.22 -8.05
C THR A 636 34.10 -24.74 -7.68
N GLN A 637 32.92 -24.20 -7.40
CA GLN A 637 32.77 -22.83 -6.94
C GLN A 637 31.59 -22.67 -5.98
N ALA A 638 31.73 -21.78 -5.01
CA ALA A 638 30.65 -21.31 -4.12
C ALA A 638 30.42 -19.80 -4.35
N ILE A 639 29.17 -19.36 -4.33
CA ILE A 639 28.78 -17.97 -4.63
C ILE A 639 28.05 -17.38 -3.42
N PHE A 640 28.47 -16.19 -3.00
CA PHE A 640 27.91 -15.44 -1.88
C PHE A 640 27.49 -14.05 -2.33
N VAL A 641 26.25 -13.66 -2.03
CA VAL A 641 25.61 -12.42 -2.52
C VAL A 641 25.12 -11.48 -1.40
N SER A 642 25.13 -11.96 -0.16
CA SER A 642 24.90 -11.10 1.01
C SER A 642 26.23 -10.50 1.44
N LEU A 643 26.57 -9.37 0.84
CA LEU A 643 27.81 -8.67 1.11
C LEU A 643 27.56 -7.49 2.05
N GLN A 644 28.62 -7.07 2.73
CA GLN A 644 28.71 -5.80 3.43
C GLN A 644 29.92 -5.08 2.84
N CYS A 645 29.70 -3.88 2.34
CA CYS A 645 30.72 -3.10 1.64
C CYS A 645 30.96 -1.78 2.39
N PHE A 646 32.18 -1.27 2.33
CA PHE A 646 32.50 0.10 2.74
C PHE A 646 33.89 0.49 2.23
N PHE A 647 34.11 1.78 1.99
CA PHE A 647 35.44 2.30 1.69
C PHE A 647 36.17 2.59 3.00
N GLY A 648 37.45 2.23 3.11
CA GLY A 648 38.21 2.47 4.33
C GLY A 648 39.29 1.44 4.59
N ASN A 649 39.69 1.34 5.86
CA ASN A 649 40.77 0.46 6.31
C ASN A 649 40.32 -0.42 7.48
N LEU A 650 40.93 -1.59 7.58
CA LEU A 650 40.77 -2.50 8.71
C LEU A 650 41.95 -2.35 9.66
N VAL A 651 41.65 -2.16 10.95
CA VAL A 651 42.66 -2.06 12.01
C VAL A 651 42.50 -3.22 12.96
N GLN A 652 43.56 -4.02 13.10
CA GLN A 652 43.57 -5.17 13.99
C GLN A 652 43.41 -4.71 15.45
N ARG A 653 42.56 -5.39 16.21
CA ARG A 653 42.39 -5.10 17.64
C ARG A 653 43.59 -5.63 18.43
N ALA A 654 44.00 -4.89 19.45
CA ALA A 654 45.09 -5.29 20.33
C ALA A 654 44.79 -6.57 21.15
N GLU A 655 43.50 -6.91 21.30
CA GLU A 655 43.01 -7.97 22.20
C GLU A 655 42.91 -9.37 21.54
N ASP A 656 42.73 -9.47 20.21
CA ASP A 656 42.66 -10.75 19.47
C ASP A 656 43.14 -10.56 18.02
N ILE A 657 44.03 -11.45 17.57
CA ILE A 657 44.68 -11.46 16.26
C ILE A 657 43.66 -11.58 15.12
N ASP A 658 42.50 -12.21 15.35
CA ASP A 658 41.49 -12.48 14.32
C ASP A 658 40.29 -11.51 14.34
N THR A 659 40.43 -10.37 15.04
CA THR A 659 39.37 -9.36 15.16
C THR A 659 39.85 -7.98 14.72
N TYR A 660 39.00 -7.29 13.95
CA TYR A 660 39.35 -6.03 13.31
C TYR A 660 38.25 -4.99 13.52
N ASP A 661 38.66 -3.75 13.79
CA ASP A 661 37.81 -2.58 13.71
C ASP A 661 37.87 -1.98 12.29
N ALA A 662 36.77 -1.36 11.87
CA ALA A 662 36.67 -0.74 10.57
C ALA A 662 36.75 0.79 10.71
N ILE A 663 37.69 1.41 10.01
CA ILE A 663 37.80 2.86 9.87
C ILE A 663 37.27 3.24 8.49
N GLU A 664 36.07 3.80 8.47
CA GLU A 664 35.39 4.16 7.23
C GLU A 664 35.93 5.47 6.64
N ASP A 665 36.19 5.48 5.34
CA ASP A 665 36.41 6.68 4.56
C ASP A 665 35.09 7.40 4.33
N LYS A 666 34.91 8.55 5.00
CA LYS A 666 33.68 9.32 4.93
C LYS A 666 33.40 9.87 3.52
N GLN A 667 34.41 9.98 2.66
CA GLN A 667 34.23 10.43 1.28
C GLN A 667 33.81 9.29 0.34
N GLY A 668 33.79 8.04 0.80
CA GLY A 668 33.27 6.88 0.06
C GLY A 668 33.93 6.72 -1.32
N LEU A 669 33.10 6.66 -2.37
CA LEU A 669 33.58 6.56 -3.75
C LEU A 669 34.38 7.79 -4.20
N LYS A 670 34.32 8.94 -3.52
CA LYS A 670 35.16 10.12 -3.83
C LYS A 670 36.45 10.18 -3.00
N GLY A 671 36.55 9.31 -1.99
CA GLY A 671 37.74 9.20 -1.14
C GLY A 671 38.91 8.51 -1.84
N THR A 672 39.95 8.23 -1.07
CA THR A 672 41.18 7.60 -1.58
C THR A 672 41.39 6.18 -1.08
N SER A 673 40.50 5.70 -0.19
CA SER A 673 40.65 4.41 0.45
C SER A 673 40.18 3.26 -0.45
N ASP A 674 40.69 2.06 -0.15
CA ASP A 674 40.29 0.82 -0.79
C ASP A 674 38.85 0.44 -0.43
N LEU A 675 38.24 -0.39 -1.28
CA LEU A 675 36.93 -0.96 -1.02
C LEU A 675 37.09 -2.26 -0.22
N ILE A 676 36.54 -2.29 0.98
CA ILE A 676 36.44 -3.49 1.80
C ILE A 676 35.10 -4.18 1.51
N VAL A 677 35.16 -5.45 1.13
CA VAL A 677 33.98 -6.30 0.90
C VAL A 677 34.04 -7.48 1.86
N THR A 678 33.04 -7.62 2.73
CA THR A 678 32.99 -8.70 3.71
C THR A 678 31.69 -9.51 3.63
N CYS A 679 31.80 -10.83 3.83
CA CYS A 679 30.65 -11.72 3.92
C CYS A 679 30.92 -12.92 4.82
N ALA A 680 29.85 -13.47 5.39
CA ALA A 680 29.90 -14.67 6.21
C ALA A 680 29.90 -15.93 5.32
N VAL A 681 30.80 -16.87 5.58
CA VAL A 681 30.94 -18.12 4.81
C VAL A 681 31.14 -19.33 5.72
N PRO A 682 30.66 -20.54 5.33
CA PRO A 682 31.01 -21.77 6.04
C PRO A 682 32.50 -22.05 5.91
N SER A 683 33.18 -22.32 7.03
CA SER A 683 34.63 -22.61 7.04
C SER A 683 34.98 -23.83 6.18
N LEU A 684 34.09 -24.82 6.11
CA LEU A 684 34.27 -26.02 5.27
C LEU A 684 34.52 -25.68 3.80
N VAL A 685 33.92 -24.61 3.26
CA VAL A 685 34.10 -24.20 1.85
C VAL A 685 35.56 -23.76 1.59
N LEU A 686 36.24 -23.21 2.60
CA LEU A 686 37.64 -22.81 2.52
C LEU A 686 38.62 -23.99 2.71
N MET A 687 38.13 -25.12 3.22
CA MET A 687 38.95 -26.29 3.56
C MET A 687 38.97 -27.37 2.47
N ILE A 688 38.27 -27.16 1.35
CA ILE A 688 38.14 -28.15 0.26
C ILE A 688 39.47 -28.38 -0.47
N GLU A 689 40.25 -27.31 -0.68
CA GLU A 689 41.56 -27.37 -1.34
C GLU A 689 42.61 -26.61 -0.52
N SER A 690 43.88 -26.72 -0.94
CA SER A 690 44.94 -25.91 -0.37
C SER A 690 44.69 -24.41 -0.58
N ARG A 691 45.27 -23.58 0.29
CA ARG A 691 45.11 -22.12 0.27
C ARG A 691 45.54 -21.51 -1.08
N GLU A 692 46.65 -21.97 -1.65
CA GLU A 692 47.12 -21.60 -3.00
C GLU A 692 46.14 -21.94 -4.14
N SER A 693 45.39 -23.04 -4.00
CA SER A 693 44.46 -23.55 -5.03
C SER A 693 43.04 -22.98 -4.88
N THR A 694 42.78 -22.25 -3.80
CA THR A 694 41.51 -21.57 -3.52
C THR A 694 41.62 -20.09 -3.90
N ARG A 695 40.73 -19.63 -4.79
CA ARG A 695 40.66 -18.25 -5.26
C ARG A 695 39.41 -17.56 -4.72
N ILE A 696 39.57 -16.36 -4.19
CA ILE A 696 38.49 -15.47 -3.75
C ILE A 696 38.33 -14.37 -4.79
N GLU A 697 37.17 -14.31 -5.42
CA GLU A 697 36.92 -13.43 -6.55
C GLU A 697 35.74 -12.51 -6.25
N LEU A 698 35.91 -11.21 -6.43
CA LEU A 698 34.78 -10.27 -6.48
C LEU A 698 34.28 -10.20 -7.92
N ALA A 699 32.97 -10.31 -8.12
CA ALA A 699 32.35 -10.31 -9.43
C ALA A 699 31.01 -9.58 -9.43
N PHE A 700 30.53 -9.21 -10.61
CA PHE A 700 29.17 -8.70 -10.79
C PHE A 700 28.14 -9.84 -10.84
N LEU A 701 26.98 -9.61 -10.25
CA LEU A 701 25.80 -10.49 -10.23
C LEU A 701 25.07 -10.40 -11.58
N SER A 702 25.70 -10.93 -12.64
CA SER A 702 25.13 -11.36 -13.93
C SER A 702 26.20 -11.31 -15.02
N LYS A 703 26.20 -12.30 -15.91
CA LYS A 703 27.13 -12.46 -17.04
C LYS A 703 26.65 -11.83 -18.36
N ARG A 704 25.48 -11.16 -18.42
CA ARG A 704 24.89 -10.73 -19.71
C ARG A 704 24.15 -9.38 -19.75
N LEU A 705 24.16 -8.59 -18.68
CA LEU A 705 23.49 -7.26 -18.64
C LEU A 705 24.25 -6.15 -19.38
N SER A 706 25.45 -6.41 -19.92
CA SER A 706 26.21 -5.50 -20.77
C SER A 706 26.69 -6.22 -22.02
N ALA A 707 25.77 -6.56 -22.93
CA ALA A 707 26.13 -7.23 -24.19
C ALA A 707 27.15 -6.43 -25.03
N ASP A 708 27.30 -5.12 -24.80
CA ASP A 708 28.21 -4.28 -25.57
C ASP A 708 29.51 -3.86 -24.86
N TYR A 709 29.68 -4.07 -23.55
CA TYR A 709 30.88 -3.60 -22.86
C TYR A 709 31.43 -4.57 -21.79
N MET A 710 32.71 -4.88 -22.00
CA MET A 710 33.75 -5.44 -21.12
C MET A 710 33.96 -6.96 -21.00
N TYR A 711 35.23 -7.30 -21.24
CA TYR A 711 35.94 -8.55 -20.96
C TYR A 711 35.84 -8.93 -19.47
N SER A 712 35.54 -10.21 -19.19
CA SER A 712 35.50 -10.89 -17.87
C SER A 712 34.74 -10.19 -16.73
N GLY A 713 33.55 -10.71 -16.35
CA GLY A 713 32.74 -10.22 -15.20
C GLY A 713 33.32 -10.44 -13.79
N VAL A 714 34.63 -10.67 -13.66
CA VAL A 714 35.37 -10.73 -12.39
C VAL A 714 36.11 -9.41 -12.23
N ILE A 715 35.87 -8.71 -11.12
CA ILE A 715 36.49 -7.43 -10.77
C ILE A 715 37.94 -7.66 -10.32
N CYS A 716 38.13 -8.61 -9.40
CA CYS A 716 39.45 -8.99 -8.88
C CYS A 716 39.45 -10.44 -8.40
N SER A 717 40.62 -11.07 -8.38
CA SER A 717 40.81 -12.48 -7.99
C SER A 717 42.11 -12.61 -7.21
N TYR A 718 42.02 -13.13 -5.99
CA TYR A 718 43.17 -13.31 -5.08
C TYR A 718 43.22 -14.76 -4.58
N SER A 719 44.41 -15.27 -4.30
CA SER A 719 44.57 -16.51 -3.53
C SER A 719 44.22 -16.29 -2.06
N LEU A 720 43.85 -17.35 -1.34
CA LEU A 720 43.54 -17.30 0.09
C LEU A 720 44.77 -16.94 0.98
N ASP A 721 45.97 -16.96 0.42
CA ASP A 721 47.23 -16.58 1.08
C ASP A 721 47.68 -15.14 0.79
N GLU A 722 46.99 -14.42 -0.09
CA GLU A 722 47.35 -13.04 -0.43
C GLU A 722 46.88 -12.07 0.66
N ASP A 723 47.68 -11.03 0.94
CA ASP A 723 47.41 -10.03 2.00
C ASP A 723 46.08 -9.28 1.81
N ASN A 724 45.54 -9.26 0.59
CA ASN A 724 44.24 -8.69 0.27
C ASN A 724 43.05 -9.47 0.86
N VAL A 725 43.27 -10.70 1.36
CA VAL A 725 42.22 -11.57 1.89
C VAL A 725 42.45 -11.84 3.37
N LEU A 726 41.50 -11.42 4.21
CA LEU A 726 41.49 -11.70 5.65
C LEU A 726 40.37 -12.68 6.01
N ILE A 727 40.67 -13.62 6.91
CA ILE A 727 39.71 -14.53 7.52
C ILE A 727 39.49 -14.07 8.96
N LEU A 728 38.27 -13.69 9.29
CA LEU A 728 37.90 -13.07 10.56
C LEU A 728 36.94 -13.98 11.34
N LYS A 729 37.03 -13.95 12.68
CA LYS A 729 36.06 -14.63 13.55
C LYS A 729 34.71 -13.92 13.60
N GLU A 730 34.73 -12.59 13.48
CA GLU A 730 33.58 -11.70 13.62
C GLU A 730 33.52 -10.72 12.45
N PRO A 731 32.33 -10.16 12.14
CA PRO A 731 32.22 -9.10 11.15
C PRO A 731 33.05 -7.88 11.60
N PRO A 732 33.79 -7.23 10.68
CA PRO A 732 34.64 -6.10 11.03
C PRO A 732 33.82 -4.95 11.62
N GLY A 733 34.32 -4.32 12.68
CA GLY A 733 33.67 -3.20 13.37
C GLY A 733 32.48 -3.57 14.27
N VAL A 734 32.04 -4.84 14.27
CA VAL A 734 30.99 -5.34 15.17
C VAL A 734 31.63 -6.18 16.28
N ARG A 735 30.97 -6.27 17.43
CA ARG A 735 31.33 -7.21 18.51
C ARG A 735 30.21 -8.21 18.68
N LEU A 736 30.43 -9.46 18.27
CA LEU A 736 29.49 -10.54 18.53
C LEU A 736 29.72 -11.03 19.97
N ARG A 737 28.81 -10.73 20.90
CA ARG A 737 28.95 -11.26 22.27
C ARG A 737 28.90 -12.79 22.20
N PRO A 738 29.88 -13.52 22.79
CA PRO A 738 29.82 -14.97 22.89
C PRO A 738 28.55 -15.35 23.66
N SER A 739 27.74 -16.23 23.07
CA SER A 739 26.62 -16.80 23.79
C SER A 739 27.18 -17.59 24.98
N ALA A 740 26.93 -17.11 26.20
CA ALA A 740 26.76 -18.04 27.30
C ALA A 740 25.70 -19.05 26.84
N THR A 741 25.95 -20.33 27.09
CA THR A 741 25.06 -21.45 26.81
C THR A 741 23.74 -21.28 27.55
N ASP A 742 22.87 -20.42 27.04
CA ASP A 742 21.49 -20.31 27.45
C ASP A 742 20.65 -20.84 26.29
N ASN A 743 20.50 -22.18 26.27
CA ASN A 743 19.27 -22.81 25.82
C ASN A 743 18.14 -22.41 26.79
N ALA A 744 17.89 -21.12 26.98
CA ALA A 744 16.65 -20.64 27.51
C ALA A 744 15.68 -20.70 26.32
N GLY A 745 15.00 -21.83 26.19
CA GLY A 745 13.91 -21.99 25.23
C GLY A 745 13.06 -20.73 25.29
N ILE A 746 12.89 -20.08 24.13
CA ILE A 746 12.00 -18.93 24.01
C ILE A 746 10.63 -19.43 24.44
N GLN A 747 10.28 -19.15 25.70
CA GLN A 747 8.90 -19.20 26.12
C GLN A 747 8.23 -18.06 25.38
N TYR A 748 7.67 -18.38 24.22
CA TYR A 748 6.48 -17.68 23.79
C TYR A 748 5.54 -17.80 24.98
N THR A 749 5.34 -16.70 25.71
CA THR A 749 4.22 -16.58 26.61
C THR A 749 2.98 -16.67 25.73
N SER A 750 2.55 -17.90 25.48
CA SER A 750 1.22 -18.21 25.01
C SER A 750 0.29 -17.56 26.02
N SER A 751 -0.26 -16.40 25.64
CA SER A 751 -1.37 -15.83 26.37
C SER A 751 -2.56 -16.76 26.12
N ALA A 752 -2.66 -17.75 27.01
CA ALA A 752 -3.85 -18.33 27.61
C ALA A 752 -5.04 -18.75 26.70
N SER A 753 -5.43 -20.01 26.93
CA SER A 753 -6.79 -20.59 26.94
C SER A 753 -7.47 -21.09 25.67
N GLN A 754 -7.04 -20.77 24.44
CA GLN A 754 -7.70 -21.27 23.22
C GLN A 754 -6.95 -22.45 22.56
N LYS A 755 -7.70 -23.48 22.12
CA LYS A 755 -7.14 -24.62 21.37
C LYS A 755 -6.57 -24.15 20.01
N PRO A 756 -5.45 -24.73 19.54
CA PRO A 756 -4.84 -24.36 18.26
C PRO A 756 -5.76 -24.67 17.07
N CYS A 757 -5.54 -23.96 15.96
CA CYS A 757 -6.15 -24.25 14.65
C CYS A 757 -5.13 -25.00 13.79
N PHE A 758 -5.46 -26.21 13.38
CA PHE A 758 -4.65 -27.00 12.46
C PHE A 758 -4.97 -26.63 11.01
N LEU A 759 -3.96 -26.67 10.14
CA LEU A 759 -4.11 -26.33 8.72
C LEU A 759 -3.63 -27.48 7.84
N ARG A 760 -4.37 -27.73 6.75
CA ARG A 760 -3.97 -28.67 5.69
C ARG A 760 -3.71 -27.93 4.39
N ILE A 761 -2.60 -28.26 3.73
CA ILE A 761 -2.21 -27.69 2.44
C ILE A 761 -2.43 -28.72 1.34
N ARG A 762 -3.23 -28.35 0.34
CA ARG A 762 -3.45 -29.16 -0.86
C ARG A 762 -2.24 -29.08 -1.78
N TYR A 763 -1.63 -30.24 -2.05
CA TYR A 763 -0.47 -30.38 -2.94
C TYR A 763 0.68 -29.41 -2.63
N GLY A 764 0.82 -28.92 -1.39
CA GLY A 764 1.83 -27.93 -1.02
C GLY A 764 1.68 -26.55 -1.67
N LEU A 765 0.48 -26.16 -2.15
CA LEU A 765 0.28 -24.88 -2.85
C LEU A 765 -0.68 -23.95 -2.12
N SER A 766 -1.82 -24.47 -1.67
CA SER A 766 -2.87 -23.67 -1.07
C SER A 766 -3.50 -24.35 0.14
N VAL A 767 -3.86 -23.58 1.16
CA VAL A 767 -4.61 -24.06 2.32
C VAL A 767 -5.99 -24.53 1.87
N GLU A 768 -6.30 -25.79 2.17
CA GLU A 768 -7.57 -26.42 1.85
C GLU A 768 -8.57 -26.33 3.00
N SER A 769 -8.11 -26.57 4.23
CA SER A 769 -8.96 -26.62 5.42
C SER A 769 -8.31 -25.97 6.64
N LEU A 770 -9.18 -25.46 7.51
CA LEU A 770 -8.93 -24.98 8.86
C LEU A 770 -9.64 -25.93 9.83
N GLU A 771 -8.90 -26.51 10.77
CA GLU A 771 -9.34 -27.63 11.59
C GLU A 771 -9.23 -27.29 13.08
N ILE A 772 -10.33 -27.48 13.82
CA ILE A 772 -10.37 -27.27 15.27
C ILE A 772 -10.82 -28.56 15.94
N GLN A 773 -9.98 -29.09 16.84
CA GLN A 773 -10.27 -30.33 17.58
C GLN A 773 -10.99 -30.02 18.88
N LYS A 774 -12.18 -30.60 19.08
CA LYS A 774 -12.98 -30.39 20.30
C LYS A 774 -13.84 -31.61 20.62
N ASP A 775 -14.03 -31.88 21.92
CA ASP A 775 -15.07 -32.77 22.39
C ASP A 775 -16.43 -32.09 22.24
N PHE A 776 -17.13 -32.40 21.16
CA PHE A 776 -18.51 -31.94 20.98
C PHE A 776 -19.46 -32.91 21.68
N GLU A 777 -19.87 -32.55 22.90
CA GLU A 777 -20.81 -33.31 23.74
C GLU A 777 -22.24 -33.31 23.18
N HIS A 778 -22.60 -32.33 22.33
CA HIS A 778 -23.98 -32.11 21.86
C HIS A 778 -24.17 -32.13 20.34
N LEU A 779 -23.09 -32.30 19.56
CA LEU A 779 -23.16 -32.55 18.12
C LEU A 779 -23.18 -34.06 17.88
N GLU A 780 -24.34 -34.66 18.07
CA GLU A 780 -24.64 -35.97 17.51
C GLU A 780 -24.94 -35.80 16.02
N THR A 781 -24.20 -36.57 15.23
CA THR A 781 -24.31 -36.92 13.81
C THR A 781 -25.41 -36.21 13.00
N GLU A 782 -24.97 -35.54 11.93
CA GLU A 782 -25.80 -34.94 10.88
C GLU A 782 -26.58 -33.67 11.24
N SER A 783 -25.87 -32.57 11.52
CA SER A 783 -26.08 -31.33 10.75
C SER A 783 -25.16 -30.19 11.21
N ALA A 784 -24.45 -29.58 10.26
CA ALA A 784 -23.88 -28.24 10.41
C ALA A 784 -24.95 -27.16 10.73
N ILE A 785 -26.25 -27.53 10.71
CA ILE A 785 -27.45 -26.71 10.92
C ILE A 785 -27.61 -26.25 12.39
N ARG A 786 -26.90 -26.84 13.36
CA ARG A 786 -26.95 -26.39 14.77
C ARG A 786 -25.92 -25.30 15.14
N VAL A 787 -25.03 -24.94 14.22
CA VAL A 787 -24.02 -23.91 14.43
C VAL A 787 -24.51 -22.58 13.88
N ARG A 788 -24.47 -21.51 14.69
CA ARG A 788 -24.75 -20.15 14.20
C ARG A 788 -23.43 -19.42 13.96
N GLN A 789 -23.20 -18.99 12.71
CA GLN A 789 -22.16 -18.00 12.42
C GLN A 789 -22.60 -16.64 12.93
N ILE A 790 -21.80 -16.02 13.80
CA ILE A 790 -22.05 -14.68 14.34
C ILE A 790 -21.12 -13.65 13.72
N SER A 791 -19.94 -14.09 13.29
CA SER A 791 -19.06 -13.27 12.48
C SER A 791 -18.37 -14.10 11.39
N PRO A 792 -17.71 -13.48 10.42
CA PRO A 792 -16.95 -14.17 9.37
C PRO A 792 -15.95 -15.21 9.90
N CYS A 793 -15.39 -15.00 11.10
CA CYS A 793 -14.40 -15.87 11.72
C CYS A 793 -14.92 -16.59 12.98
N THR A 794 -16.14 -16.32 13.44
CA THR A 794 -16.64 -16.80 14.74
C THR A 794 -17.98 -17.53 14.59
N ILE A 795 -18.06 -18.71 15.21
CA ILE A 795 -19.27 -19.52 15.29
C ILE A 795 -19.62 -19.86 16.76
N TYR A 796 -20.91 -20.04 17.04
CA TYR A 796 -21.38 -20.58 18.32
C TYR A 796 -21.94 -21.99 18.18
N GLU A 797 -21.56 -22.84 19.12
CA GLU A 797 -22.19 -24.13 19.36
C GLU A 797 -23.50 -23.92 20.12
N ARG A 798 -24.59 -24.57 19.66
CA ARG A 798 -25.89 -24.49 20.31
C ARG A 798 -26.38 -25.86 20.78
N SER A 799 -26.95 -25.90 21.97
CA SER A 799 -27.72 -27.04 22.50
C SER A 799 -29.04 -26.53 23.07
N ASN A 800 -30.14 -27.16 22.68
CA ASN A 800 -31.50 -26.81 23.12
C ASN A 800 -31.85 -25.31 22.96
N GLY A 801 -31.28 -24.62 21.97
CA GLY A 801 -31.51 -23.20 21.70
C GLY A 801 -30.60 -22.24 22.48
N PHE A 802 -29.78 -22.72 23.40
CA PHE A 802 -28.80 -21.91 24.14
C PHE A 802 -27.41 -21.98 23.50
N GLU A 803 -26.67 -20.87 23.55
CA GLU A 803 -25.29 -20.75 23.09
C GLU A 803 -24.36 -21.29 24.18
N ILE A 804 -23.61 -22.35 23.88
CA ILE A 804 -22.81 -23.11 24.86
C ILE A 804 -21.36 -22.65 24.85
N ASP A 805 -20.77 -22.52 23.65
CA ASP A 805 -19.36 -22.20 23.49
C ASP A 805 -19.10 -21.48 22.16
N GLN A 806 -18.04 -20.68 22.16
CA GLN A 806 -17.61 -19.85 21.03
C GLN A 806 -16.36 -20.43 20.40
N ILE A 807 -16.40 -20.67 19.09
CA ILE A 807 -15.28 -21.18 18.31
C ILE A 807 -14.82 -20.08 17.34
N GLN A 808 -13.56 -19.70 17.45
CA GLN A 808 -12.94 -18.65 16.63
C GLN A 808 -11.93 -19.27 15.66
N PHE A 809 -12.01 -18.85 14.41
CA PHE A 809 -11.06 -19.19 13.35
C PHE A 809 -10.08 -18.04 13.11
N PRO A 810 -8.86 -18.32 12.66
CA PRO A 810 -7.88 -17.28 12.37
C PRO A 810 -8.19 -16.49 11.09
N TYR A 811 -9.05 -17.03 10.22
CA TYR A 811 -9.40 -16.49 8.92
C TYR A 811 -10.89 -16.73 8.62
N PRO A 812 -11.55 -15.90 7.79
CA PRO A 812 -12.94 -16.10 7.43
C PRO A 812 -13.24 -17.50 6.89
N ILE A 813 -14.39 -18.07 7.26
CA ILE A 813 -14.77 -19.43 6.87
C ILE A 813 -16.06 -19.51 6.07
N THR A 814 -16.14 -20.57 5.27
CA THR A 814 -17.37 -20.99 4.59
C THR A 814 -18.12 -22.05 5.41
N LEU A 815 -19.03 -21.61 6.29
CA LEU A 815 -19.72 -22.50 7.25
C LEU A 815 -20.54 -23.61 6.57
N HIS A 816 -21.22 -23.34 5.45
CA HIS A 816 -22.06 -24.34 4.79
C HIS A 816 -21.27 -25.50 4.17
N LYS A 817 -19.95 -25.37 4.00
CA LYS A 817 -19.03 -26.45 3.56
C LYS A 817 -18.33 -27.11 4.75
N ALA A 818 -18.61 -26.69 5.98
CA ALA A 818 -17.95 -27.22 7.16
C ALA A 818 -18.51 -28.60 7.52
N ILE A 819 -17.63 -29.52 7.90
CA ILE A 819 -17.96 -30.89 8.28
C ILE A 819 -17.36 -31.22 9.64
N ILE A 820 -17.98 -32.17 10.36
CA ILE A 820 -17.41 -32.75 11.56
C ILE A 820 -16.85 -34.11 11.17
N ASP A 821 -15.54 -34.27 11.28
CA ASP A 821 -14.87 -35.55 11.06
C ASP A 821 -14.78 -36.34 12.39
N PRO A 822 -15.44 -37.52 12.49
CA PRO A 822 -15.41 -38.37 13.67
C PRO A 822 -14.21 -39.33 13.69
N SER A 823 -13.31 -39.30 12.70
CA SER A 823 -12.20 -40.25 12.57
C SER A 823 -11.18 -40.21 13.72
N ASN A 824 -11.06 -39.06 14.39
CA ASN A 824 -10.14 -38.83 15.49
C ASN A 824 -10.81 -39.10 16.86
N LYS A 825 -10.00 -39.48 17.88
CA LYS A 825 -10.49 -39.65 19.27
C LYS A 825 -11.20 -38.40 19.80
N LEU A 826 -10.77 -37.23 19.36
CA LEU A 826 -11.46 -35.94 19.49
C LEU A 826 -12.14 -35.63 18.15
N LYS A 827 -13.43 -35.30 18.14
CA LYS A 827 -14.13 -34.87 16.92
C LYS A 827 -13.45 -33.60 16.35
N THR A 828 -13.26 -33.54 15.04
CA THR A 828 -12.58 -32.42 14.36
C THR A 828 -13.57 -31.63 13.54
N LEU A 829 -13.68 -30.32 13.77
CA LEU A 829 -14.44 -29.42 12.91
C LEU A 829 -13.54 -28.94 11.78
N VAL A 830 -13.90 -29.26 10.53
CA VAL A 830 -13.16 -28.93 9.32
C VAL A 830 -13.94 -27.86 8.56
N ALA A 831 -13.34 -26.68 8.37
CA ALA A 831 -13.93 -25.58 7.61
C ALA A 831 -12.99 -25.15 6.47
N LYS A 832 -13.54 -24.57 5.40
CA LYS A 832 -12.74 -24.00 4.31
C LYS A 832 -12.56 -22.50 4.50
N PRO A 833 -11.38 -21.93 4.19
CA PRO A 833 -11.22 -20.48 4.13
C PRO A 833 -12.20 -19.90 3.10
N SER A 834 -12.77 -18.75 3.41
CA SER A 834 -13.67 -17.99 2.54
C SER A 834 -12.87 -17.00 1.70
N LEU A 835 -13.14 -16.96 0.40
CA LEU A 835 -12.56 -16.00 -0.53
C LEU A 835 -13.47 -14.78 -0.68
N ALA A 836 -12.92 -13.63 -1.09
CA ALA A 836 -13.68 -12.40 -1.32
C ALA A 836 -14.87 -12.55 -2.29
N LEU A 837 -14.80 -13.50 -3.23
CA LEU A 837 -15.87 -13.77 -4.20
C LEU A 837 -16.86 -14.84 -3.73
N ASP A 838 -16.57 -15.53 -2.62
CA ASP A 838 -17.54 -16.46 -2.05
C ASP A 838 -18.67 -15.66 -1.38
N ASN A 839 -19.92 -16.11 -1.51
CA ASN A 839 -21.08 -15.54 -0.79
C ASN A 839 -21.06 -15.91 0.73
N THR A 840 -19.88 -16.01 1.33
CA THR A 840 -19.58 -16.37 2.72
C THR A 840 -18.57 -15.41 3.36
N GLY A 841 -18.22 -15.61 4.63
CA GLY A 841 -17.22 -14.78 5.30
C GLY A 841 -17.65 -13.30 5.34
N TYR A 842 -16.74 -12.39 4.93
CA TYR A 842 -17.01 -10.95 4.98
C TYR A 842 -18.00 -10.47 3.91
N THR A 843 -18.34 -11.25 2.87
CA THR A 843 -19.39 -10.84 1.93
C THR A 843 -20.79 -10.81 2.59
N LEU A 844 -20.97 -11.51 3.72
CA LEU A 844 -22.16 -11.37 4.56
C LEU A 844 -22.23 -9.99 5.23
N ASN A 845 -21.10 -9.44 5.68
CA ASN A 845 -21.04 -8.11 6.27
C ASN A 845 -19.80 -7.33 5.78
N PRO A 846 -19.86 -6.79 4.56
CA PRO A 846 -18.70 -6.15 3.92
C PRO A 846 -18.40 -4.75 4.46
N PHE A 847 -19.22 -4.22 5.36
CA PHE A 847 -19.08 -2.90 5.97
C PHE A 847 -18.93 -2.97 7.50
N PRO A 848 -17.91 -3.68 8.02
CA PRO A 848 -17.72 -3.78 9.46
C PRO A 848 -17.41 -2.41 10.08
N VAL A 849 -18.13 -2.10 11.17
CA VAL A 849 -17.92 -0.91 11.99
C VAL A 849 -17.51 -1.34 13.39
N VAL A 850 -16.29 -0.96 13.78
CA VAL A 850 -15.68 -1.34 15.05
C VAL A 850 -15.88 -0.24 16.08
N LEU A 851 -16.33 -0.63 17.28
CA LEU A 851 -16.43 0.28 18.42
C LEU A 851 -15.11 0.35 19.18
N ASN A 852 -14.65 1.56 19.50
CA ASN A 852 -13.51 1.80 20.38
C ASN A 852 -13.83 2.96 21.33
N GLY A 853 -14.19 2.62 22.57
CA GLY A 853 -14.61 3.60 23.56
C GLY A 853 -15.90 4.34 23.17
N SER A 854 -15.81 5.66 22.96
CA SER A 854 -16.92 6.51 22.50
C SER A 854 -17.00 6.65 20.98
N ASP A 855 -16.09 6.02 20.25
CA ASP A 855 -15.96 6.17 18.81
C ASP A 855 -16.36 4.88 18.07
N ALA A 856 -16.75 5.05 16.81
CA ALA A 856 -16.99 3.95 15.89
C ALA A 856 -16.18 4.19 14.60
N TYR A 857 -15.58 3.12 14.08
CA TYR A 857 -14.64 3.15 12.96
C TYR A 857 -15.11 2.23 11.84
N PRO A 858 -15.50 2.75 10.67
CA PRO A 858 -15.69 1.94 9.48
C PRO A 858 -14.34 1.44 8.98
N LEU A 859 -14.22 0.14 8.69
CA LEU A 859 -12.94 -0.41 8.23
C LEU A 859 -12.78 -0.34 6.70
N THR A 860 -13.87 -0.47 5.95
CA THR A 860 -13.84 -0.53 4.47
C THR A 860 -14.17 0.80 3.80
N LEU A 861 -14.73 1.76 4.52
CA LEU A 861 -14.98 3.12 4.05
C LEU A 861 -14.04 4.09 4.79
N PRO A 862 -13.09 4.73 4.09
CA PRO A 862 -12.20 5.74 4.67
C PRO A 862 -12.97 6.88 5.35
N LYS A 863 -12.43 7.42 6.45
CA LYS A 863 -12.99 8.65 7.03
C LYS A 863 -12.71 9.84 6.12
N VAL A 864 -13.73 10.68 5.91
CA VAL A 864 -13.64 11.87 5.06
C VAL A 864 -14.23 13.07 5.77
N ASN A 865 -13.45 14.14 5.85
CA ASN A 865 -13.91 15.44 6.32
C ASN A 865 -14.59 16.19 5.16
N MET A 866 -15.91 16.03 5.08
CA MET A 866 -16.74 16.56 3.99
C MET A 866 -16.67 18.09 3.85
N ASN A 867 -16.41 18.81 4.94
CA ASN A 867 -16.33 20.28 4.90
C ASN A 867 -15.05 20.78 4.24
N ARG A 868 -14.03 19.92 4.09
CA ARG A 868 -12.76 20.25 3.41
C ARG A 868 -12.66 19.67 2.00
N GLN A 869 -13.66 18.92 1.56
CA GLN A 869 -13.72 18.43 0.18
C GLN A 869 -14.36 19.48 -0.72
N SER A 870 -13.72 19.79 -1.85
CA SER A 870 -14.21 20.74 -2.84
C SER A 870 -15.51 20.25 -3.49
N ILE A 871 -16.44 21.19 -3.71
CA ILE A 871 -17.74 20.91 -4.33
C ILE A 871 -17.58 20.93 -5.85
N ILE A 872 -18.06 19.87 -6.50
CA ILE A 872 -18.16 19.81 -7.95
C ILE A 872 -19.41 20.56 -8.37
N SER A 873 -19.22 21.72 -8.99
CA SER A 873 -20.33 22.61 -9.34
C SER A 873 -20.92 22.32 -10.73
N GLY A 874 -20.17 21.63 -11.59
CA GLY A 874 -20.57 21.27 -12.94
C GLY A 874 -21.92 20.55 -13.00
N THR A 875 -22.73 20.90 -14.00
CA THR A 875 -24.02 20.26 -14.28
C THR A 875 -24.30 20.28 -15.77
N GLY A 876 -25.10 19.33 -16.22
CA GLY A 876 -25.49 19.21 -17.63
C GLY A 876 -25.08 17.87 -18.21
N HIS A 877 -25.16 17.76 -19.53
CA HIS A 877 -24.85 16.53 -20.25
C HIS A 877 -23.37 16.12 -20.05
N GLU A 878 -22.43 17.03 -20.30
CA GLU A 878 -20.98 16.75 -20.20
C GLU A 878 -20.57 16.29 -18.80
N THR A 879 -20.99 16.98 -17.74
CA THR A 879 -20.71 16.55 -16.37
C THR A 879 -21.39 15.23 -16.02
N GLY A 880 -22.61 15.01 -16.53
CA GLY A 880 -23.31 13.74 -16.39
C GLY A 880 -22.57 12.58 -17.05
N GLU A 881 -22.06 12.79 -18.27
CA GLU A 881 -21.25 11.82 -19.01
C GLU A 881 -19.93 11.53 -18.28
N TRP A 882 -19.22 12.57 -17.83
CA TRP A 882 -17.99 12.40 -17.05
C TRP A 882 -18.22 11.60 -15.76
N ILE A 883 -19.24 11.94 -14.96
CA ILE A 883 -19.59 11.18 -13.76
C ILE A 883 -20.00 9.75 -14.11
N SER A 884 -20.76 9.57 -15.17
CA SER A 884 -21.12 8.24 -15.65
C SER A 884 -19.87 7.43 -15.98
N ASN A 885 -18.91 7.99 -16.74
CA ASN A 885 -17.67 7.32 -17.12
C ASN A 885 -16.82 6.94 -15.91
N LEU A 886 -16.66 7.85 -14.95
CA LEU A 886 -15.95 7.60 -13.70
C LEU A 886 -16.63 6.47 -12.90
N MET A 887 -17.94 6.49 -12.75
CA MET A 887 -18.69 5.44 -12.03
C MET A 887 -18.61 4.10 -12.75
N HIS A 888 -18.68 4.09 -14.08
CA HIS A 888 -18.51 2.88 -14.90
C HIS A 888 -17.11 2.25 -14.71
N SER A 889 -16.07 3.05 -14.49
CA SER A 889 -14.73 2.52 -14.16
C SER A 889 -14.66 1.81 -12.80
N MET A 890 -15.66 1.99 -11.93
CA MET A 890 -15.70 1.29 -10.64
C MET A 890 -16.26 -0.14 -10.75
N PHE A 891 -16.85 -0.50 -11.90
CA PHE A 891 -17.40 -1.84 -12.12
C PHE A 891 -16.36 -2.75 -12.78
N CYS A 892 -16.30 -4.03 -12.38
CA CYS A 892 -15.49 -5.04 -13.07
C CYS A 892 -16.13 -5.51 -14.38
N ALA A 893 -15.42 -6.34 -15.15
CA ALA A 893 -15.92 -6.90 -16.39
C ALA A 893 -17.23 -7.71 -16.20
N ARG A 894 -17.31 -8.53 -15.14
CA ARG A 894 -18.51 -9.29 -14.79
C ARG A 894 -19.69 -8.37 -14.50
N GLU A 895 -19.48 -7.34 -13.67
CA GLU A 895 -20.53 -6.40 -13.31
C GLU A 895 -21.05 -5.60 -14.51
N ARG A 896 -20.16 -5.18 -15.43
CA ARG A 896 -20.55 -4.54 -16.69
C ARG A 896 -21.39 -5.46 -17.58
N SER A 897 -21.23 -6.77 -17.49
CA SER A 897 -22.09 -7.71 -18.23
C SER A 897 -23.56 -7.68 -17.77
N TYR A 898 -23.84 -7.33 -16.50
CA TYR A 898 -25.21 -7.17 -16.01
C TYR A 898 -25.90 -5.97 -16.65
N TRP A 899 -25.16 -4.88 -16.90
CA TRP A 899 -25.67 -3.69 -17.58
C TRP A 899 -26.05 -3.97 -19.04
N ARG A 900 -25.35 -4.88 -19.74
CA ARG A 900 -25.62 -5.22 -21.15
C ARG A 900 -26.88 -6.07 -21.37
N ARG A 901 -27.46 -6.65 -20.31
CA ARG A 901 -28.64 -7.52 -20.40
C ARG A 901 -29.91 -6.66 -20.29
N SER A 902 -30.77 -6.73 -21.31
CA SER A 902 -31.94 -5.87 -21.49
C SER A 902 -33.07 -6.06 -20.45
N ASP A 903 -33.02 -7.08 -19.60
CA ASP A 903 -34.05 -7.39 -18.60
C ASP A 903 -33.47 -7.50 -17.19
N ILE A 904 -33.31 -6.36 -16.51
CA ILE A 904 -32.82 -6.28 -15.12
C ILE A 904 -33.90 -6.73 -14.11
N ARG A 905 -35.19 -6.64 -14.49
CA ARG A 905 -36.32 -6.89 -13.57
C ARG A 905 -36.59 -8.37 -13.27
N GLN A 906 -35.96 -9.31 -13.98
CA GLN A 906 -36.20 -10.76 -13.80
C GLN A 906 -34.99 -11.53 -13.22
N GLN A 907 -33.94 -10.85 -12.75
CA GLN A 907 -32.71 -11.55 -12.34
C GLN A 907 -32.64 -11.78 -10.81
N GLU A 908 -33.04 -12.99 -10.37
CA GLU A 908 -32.78 -13.48 -9.01
C GLU A 908 -31.27 -13.60 -8.70
N ASP A 909 -30.41 -13.65 -9.74
CA ASP A 909 -28.96 -13.94 -9.63
C ASP A 909 -28.04 -12.72 -9.45
N VAL A 910 -28.55 -11.48 -9.43
CA VAL A 910 -27.69 -10.27 -9.33
C VAL A 910 -27.20 -10.05 -7.89
N PRO A 911 -25.89 -9.89 -7.64
CA PRO A 911 -25.35 -9.61 -6.31
C PRO A 911 -25.88 -8.31 -5.69
N ALA A 912 -26.14 -8.31 -4.37
CA ALA A 912 -26.63 -7.12 -3.67
C ALA A 912 -25.64 -5.94 -3.72
N LEU A 913 -24.33 -6.23 -3.68
CA LEU A 913 -23.28 -5.20 -3.76
C LEU A 913 -23.33 -4.45 -5.10
N PHE A 914 -23.54 -5.16 -6.21
CA PHE A 914 -23.73 -4.55 -7.53
C PHE A 914 -24.94 -3.61 -7.52
N SER A 915 -26.06 -4.04 -6.95
CA SER A 915 -27.28 -3.21 -6.89
C SER A 915 -27.06 -1.91 -6.10
N ILE A 916 -26.34 -1.99 -4.97
CA ILE A 916 -25.94 -0.80 -4.21
C ILE A 916 -25.04 0.13 -5.01
N LYS A 917 -24.03 -0.41 -5.72
CA LYS A 917 -23.16 0.38 -6.61
C LYS A 917 -23.98 1.11 -7.68
N SER A 918 -24.93 0.41 -8.32
CA SER A 918 -25.83 0.99 -9.31
C SER A 918 -26.73 2.07 -8.71
N TYR A 919 -27.23 1.93 -7.47
CA TYR A 919 -27.99 2.99 -6.81
C TYR A 919 -27.15 4.26 -6.59
N ILE A 920 -25.91 4.11 -6.10
CA ILE A 920 -25.01 5.25 -5.87
C ILE A 920 -24.65 5.95 -7.20
N HIS A 921 -24.35 5.16 -8.24
CA HIS A 921 -24.09 5.67 -9.59
C HIS A 921 -25.30 6.44 -10.14
N ASN A 922 -26.50 5.86 -10.09
CA ASN A 922 -27.72 6.49 -10.57
C ASN A 922 -28.05 7.78 -9.78
N MET A 923 -27.82 7.78 -8.47
CA MET A 923 -27.99 8.98 -7.64
C MET A 923 -27.02 10.09 -8.07
N ALA A 924 -25.75 9.76 -8.29
CA ALA A 924 -24.75 10.74 -8.71
C ALA A 924 -25.04 11.32 -10.11
N ALA A 925 -25.31 10.46 -11.09
CA ALA A 925 -25.65 10.89 -12.46
C ALA A 925 -26.92 11.75 -12.48
N SER A 926 -27.97 11.32 -11.77
CA SER A 926 -29.23 12.06 -11.67
C SER A 926 -29.10 13.41 -10.96
N PHE A 927 -28.15 13.54 -10.03
CA PHE A 927 -27.91 14.78 -9.30
C PHE A 927 -27.25 15.86 -10.17
N VAL A 928 -26.30 15.46 -11.03
CA VAL A 928 -25.56 16.38 -11.93
C VAL A 928 -26.27 16.67 -13.24
N GLN A 929 -27.21 15.82 -13.66
CA GLN A 929 -28.07 16.04 -14.83
C GLN A 929 -29.36 16.75 -14.42
N PRO A 930 -29.49 18.08 -14.65
CA PRO A 930 -30.67 18.82 -14.26
C PRO A 930 -31.87 18.41 -15.11
N SER A 931 -33.04 18.29 -14.47
CA SER A 931 -34.32 18.25 -15.16
C SER A 931 -34.78 19.67 -15.53
N PRO A 932 -35.82 19.84 -16.37
CA PRO A 932 -36.47 21.14 -16.59
C PRO A 932 -36.98 21.83 -15.31
N LEU A 933 -37.09 21.09 -14.19
CA LEU A 933 -37.57 21.57 -12.90
C LEU A 933 -36.46 21.68 -11.83
N GLY A 934 -35.20 21.43 -12.18
CA GLY A 934 -34.04 21.53 -11.28
C GLY A 934 -33.30 20.20 -11.08
N ARG A 935 -32.31 20.22 -10.16
CA ARG A 935 -31.51 19.04 -9.78
C ARG A 935 -32.38 18.03 -9.01
N LYS A 936 -32.18 16.74 -9.25
CA LYS A 936 -32.86 15.68 -8.50
C LYS A 936 -32.09 15.44 -7.19
N GLN A 937 -32.67 15.84 -6.06
CA GLN A 937 -32.01 15.81 -4.75
C GLN A 937 -32.61 14.79 -3.79
N THR A 938 -33.79 14.26 -4.07
CA THR A 938 -34.54 13.38 -3.16
C THR A 938 -34.69 11.99 -3.74
N PHE A 939 -34.25 10.99 -2.99
CA PHE A 939 -34.28 9.58 -3.38
C PHE A 939 -35.02 8.75 -2.32
N LEU A 940 -36.05 8.02 -2.75
CA LEU A 940 -36.94 7.24 -1.91
C LEU A 940 -36.62 5.76 -2.04
N PHE A 941 -36.61 5.03 -0.93
CA PHE A 941 -36.41 3.58 -0.93
C PHE A 941 -37.63 2.87 -0.35
N ASP A 942 -38.37 2.18 -1.20
CA ASP A 942 -39.65 1.55 -0.85
C ASP A 942 -39.47 0.19 -0.19
N SER A 943 -40.33 -0.13 0.78
CA SER A 943 -40.22 -1.35 1.59
C SER A 943 -40.93 -2.58 1.00
N GLY A 944 -41.34 -2.54 -0.27
CA GLY A 944 -42.14 -3.58 -0.94
C GLY A 944 -43.67 -3.45 -0.78
N ASP A 945 -44.16 -2.48 0.00
CA ASP A 945 -45.57 -2.08 0.02
C ASP A 945 -45.68 -0.74 -0.75
N PRO A 946 -46.52 -0.62 -1.79
CA PRO A 946 -46.63 0.57 -2.64
C PRO A 946 -47.04 1.87 -1.90
N ARG A 947 -47.27 1.83 -0.58
CA ARG A 947 -47.55 3.01 0.27
C ARG A 947 -46.55 3.24 1.40
N ARG A 948 -45.43 2.50 1.49
CA ARG A 948 -44.48 2.63 2.61
C ARG A 948 -43.03 2.78 2.14
N THR A 949 -42.58 4.02 2.08
CA THR A 949 -41.16 4.38 2.00
C THR A 949 -40.47 4.02 3.32
N SER A 950 -39.34 3.33 3.25
CA SER A 950 -38.57 2.89 4.42
C SER A 950 -37.51 3.92 4.86
N MET A 951 -36.92 4.61 3.90
CA MET A 951 -35.92 5.65 4.12
C MET A 951 -35.88 6.61 2.94
N ILE A 952 -35.42 7.83 3.22
CA ILE A 952 -35.25 8.89 2.24
C ILE A 952 -33.80 9.37 2.32
N ILE A 953 -33.14 9.49 1.17
CA ILE A 953 -31.81 10.07 1.05
C ILE A 953 -31.94 11.42 0.34
N PHE A 954 -31.39 12.46 0.96
CA PHE A 954 -31.31 13.80 0.42
C PHE A 954 -29.87 14.11 0.04
N VAL A 955 -29.59 14.24 -1.26
CA VAL A 955 -28.25 14.61 -1.75
C VAL A 955 -28.12 16.12 -1.75
N SER A 956 -27.14 16.61 -1.00
CA SER A 956 -26.85 18.04 -0.88
C SER A 956 -25.81 18.50 -1.90
N ALA A 957 -24.73 17.75 -2.07
CA ALA A 957 -23.64 18.12 -2.96
C ALA A 957 -22.91 16.88 -3.49
N LEU A 958 -22.32 17.04 -4.67
CA LEU A 958 -21.28 16.16 -5.17
C LEU A 958 -19.93 16.83 -4.87
N ARG A 959 -19.00 16.08 -4.29
CA ARG A 959 -17.67 16.58 -3.92
C ARG A 959 -16.58 15.69 -4.49
N HIS A 960 -15.40 16.27 -4.67
CA HIS A 960 -14.19 15.48 -4.88
C HIS A 960 -13.90 14.62 -3.65
N ASN A 961 -13.41 13.41 -3.87
CA ASN A 961 -12.84 12.57 -2.82
C ASN A 961 -11.40 12.23 -3.19
N ILE A 962 -10.56 13.25 -3.08
CA ILE A 962 -9.22 13.26 -3.68
C ILE A 962 -8.34 12.18 -3.06
N ASP A 963 -8.54 11.93 -1.77
CA ASP A 963 -7.85 10.91 -1.00
C ASP A 963 -8.05 9.47 -1.52
N GLN A 964 -9.12 9.22 -2.26
CA GLN A 964 -9.41 7.94 -2.91
C GLN A 964 -9.31 8.04 -4.44
N SER A 965 -8.80 9.16 -4.97
CA SER A 965 -8.82 9.50 -6.40
C SER A 965 -10.22 9.38 -7.03
N SER A 966 -11.26 9.66 -6.26
CA SER A 966 -12.67 9.42 -6.62
C SER A 966 -13.54 10.66 -6.35
N VAL A 967 -14.86 10.50 -6.44
CA VAL A 967 -15.88 11.49 -6.04
C VAL A 967 -16.73 10.95 -4.90
N VAL A 968 -17.55 11.80 -4.30
CA VAL A 968 -18.40 11.42 -3.18
C VAL A 968 -19.67 12.25 -3.08
N LEU A 969 -20.79 11.60 -2.74
CA LEU A 969 -22.05 12.29 -2.48
C LEU A 969 -22.16 12.67 -1.00
N ASP A 970 -22.30 13.97 -0.75
CA ASP A 970 -22.64 14.57 0.53
C ASP A 970 -24.16 14.54 0.69
N ALA A 971 -24.66 13.69 1.58
CA ALA A 971 -26.08 13.40 1.67
C ALA A 971 -26.58 13.30 3.12
N TYR A 972 -27.89 13.26 3.28
CA TYR A 972 -28.57 13.12 4.56
C TYR A 972 -29.60 12.01 4.49
N LEU A 973 -29.57 11.14 5.49
CA LEU A 973 -30.47 10.00 5.63
C LEU A 973 -31.58 10.33 6.63
N LEU A 974 -32.82 10.05 6.22
CA LEU A 974 -33.99 10.03 7.09
C LEU A 974 -34.59 8.62 7.10
N THR A 975 -34.54 7.95 8.25
CA THR A 975 -35.12 6.61 8.42
C THR A 975 -36.56 6.69 8.92
N LEU A 976 -37.50 6.02 8.25
CA LEU A 976 -38.91 6.04 8.61
C LEU A 976 -39.25 4.81 9.46
N THR A 977 -39.56 5.04 10.73
CA THR A 977 -39.96 4.01 11.71
C THR A 977 -41.43 4.17 12.09
N ALA A 978 -42.00 3.19 12.82
CA ALA A 978 -43.37 3.31 13.34
C ALA A 978 -43.59 4.55 14.24
N GLU A 979 -42.51 5.05 14.84
CA GLU A 979 -42.50 6.26 15.69
C GLU A 979 -42.45 7.57 14.88
N SER A 980 -42.20 7.51 13.57
CA SER A 980 -42.10 8.68 12.66
C SER A 980 -43.45 9.30 12.27
N SER A 981 -44.56 8.88 12.90
CA SER A 981 -45.92 9.34 12.59
C SER A 981 -46.13 10.86 12.69
N THR A 982 -45.32 11.55 13.50
CA THR A 982 -45.37 13.00 13.71
C THR A 982 -44.82 13.80 12.52
N ILE A 983 -43.90 13.24 11.73
CA ILE A 983 -43.27 13.90 10.58
C ILE A 983 -43.83 13.44 9.23
N THR A 984 -44.63 12.37 9.20
CA THR A 984 -45.27 11.84 7.99
C THR A 984 -46.05 12.89 7.19
N PRO A 985 -46.88 13.77 7.79
CA PRO A 985 -47.61 14.79 7.02
C PRO A 985 -46.69 15.81 6.34
N ILE A 986 -45.53 16.08 6.94
CA ILE A 986 -44.52 16.99 6.39
C ILE A 986 -43.86 16.33 5.18
N ILE A 987 -43.51 15.05 5.29
CA ILE A 987 -42.93 14.26 4.20
C ILE A 987 -43.91 14.20 3.01
N GLU A 988 -45.18 13.86 3.24
CA GLU A 988 -46.19 13.80 2.18
C GLU A 988 -46.36 15.13 1.44
N LYS A 989 -46.40 16.25 2.19
CA LYS A 989 -46.46 17.60 1.62
C LYS A 989 -45.23 17.92 0.76
N LEU A 990 -44.05 17.45 1.18
CA LEU A 990 -42.78 17.67 0.47
C LEU A 990 -42.65 16.81 -0.79
N LEU A 991 -43.10 15.55 -0.74
CA LEU A 991 -43.12 14.68 -1.93
C LEU A 991 -44.16 15.14 -2.96
N ALA A 992 -45.23 15.79 -2.52
CA ALA A 992 -46.22 16.42 -3.41
C ALA A 992 -45.73 17.74 -4.05
N HIS A 993 -44.58 18.28 -3.63
CA HIS A 993 -44.06 19.54 -4.14
C HIS A 993 -43.47 19.37 -5.55
N LYS A 994 -43.93 20.18 -6.51
CA LYS A 994 -43.60 20.03 -7.94
C LYS A 994 -42.10 20.11 -8.28
N THR A 995 -41.32 20.76 -7.42
CA THR A 995 -39.87 20.99 -7.60
C THR A 995 -39.01 19.85 -7.07
N ASN A 996 -39.56 18.92 -6.27
CA ASN A 996 -38.77 17.94 -5.54
C ASN A 996 -38.39 16.69 -6.38
N GLN A 997 -39.13 16.43 -7.47
CA GLN A 997 -38.95 15.29 -8.40
C GLN A 997 -38.27 14.06 -7.77
N PRO A 998 -38.89 13.40 -6.77
CA PRO A 998 -38.25 12.30 -6.09
C PRO A 998 -38.07 11.11 -7.04
N ILE A 999 -36.92 10.44 -6.95
CA ILE A 999 -36.67 9.16 -7.62
C ILE A 999 -36.94 8.04 -6.61
N SER A 1000 -37.81 7.09 -6.96
CA SER A 1000 -38.09 5.92 -6.12
C SER A 1000 -37.31 4.69 -6.57
N TYR A 1001 -36.68 4.02 -5.62
CA TYR A 1001 -36.04 2.72 -5.78
C TYR A 1001 -36.84 1.64 -5.06
N SER A 1002 -37.15 0.57 -5.79
CA SER A 1002 -37.63 -0.68 -5.20
C SER A 1002 -36.42 -1.57 -4.90
N MET A 1003 -36.24 -1.97 -3.64
CA MET A 1003 -35.14 -2.84 -3.21
C MET A 1003 -35.62 -4.27 -3.00
N ARG A 1004 -34.79 -5.24 -3.41
CA ARG A 1004 -34.97 -6.64 -2.99
C ARG A 1004 -34.62 -6.79 -1.52
N ASP A 1005 -35.09 -7.84 -0.87
CA ASP A 1005 -34.79 -8.09 0.55
C ASP A 1005 -33.29 -8.22 0.82
N VAL A 1006 -32.54 -8.84 -0.11
CA VAL A 1006 -31.09 -8.96 -0.03
C VAL A 1006 -30.38 -7.59 -0.13
N ASP A 1007 -30.85 -6.70 -1.00
CA ASP A 1007 -30.31 -5.34 -1.17
C ASP A 1007 -30.60 -4.51 0.08
N LYS A 1008 -31.82 -4.63 0.62
CA LYS A 1008 -32.24 -3.98 1.86
C LYS A 1008 -31.37 -4.39 3.05
N GLN A 1009 -31.07 -5.69 3.19
CA GLN A 1009 -30.19 -6.18 4.26
C GLN A 1009 -28.77 -5.62 4.13
N LEU A 1010 -28.22 -5.61 2.91
CA LEU A 1010 -26.87 -5.08 2.69
C LEU A 1010 -26.80 -3.56 2.89
N MET A 1011 -27.80 -2.81 2.39
CA MET A 1011 -27.91 -1.37 2.59
C MET A 1011 -27.97 -1.03 4.08
N ARG A 1012 -28.74 -1.78 4.88
CA ARG A 1012 -28.78 -1.62 6.35
C ARG A 1012 -27.42 -1.82 7.01
N ARG A 1013 -26.58 -2.71 6.49
CA ARG A 1013 -25.20 -2.94 6.98
C ARG A 1013 -24.23 -1.84 6.53
N MET A 1014 -24.43 -1.26 5.35
CA MET A 1014 -23.61 -0.17 4.82
C MET A 1014 -23.85 1.17 5.51
N LEU A 1015 -25.10 1.51 5.83
CA LEU A 1015 -25.48 2.83 6.35
C LEU A 1015 -24.74 3.26 7.65
N PRO A 1016 -24.51 2.38 8.64
CA PRO A 1016 -23.64 2.72 9.76
C PRO A 1016 -22.25 3.16 9.32
N ALA A 1017 -21.64 2.44 8.38
CA ALA A 1017 -20.30 2.77 7.90
C ALA A 1017 -20.27 4.13 7.19
N THR A 1018 -21.32 4.49 6.43
CA THR A 1018 -21.42 5.80 5.76
C THR A 1018 -21.68 6.94 6.74
N VAL A 1019 -22.38 6.71 7.86
CA VAL A 1019 -22.50 7.72 8.93
C VAL A 1019 -21.15 7.92 9.61
N GLU A 1020 -20.50 6.84 10.04
CA GLU A 1020 -19.26 6.92 10.81
C GLU A 1020 -18.06 7.41 9.97
N ALA A 1021 -18.09 7.23 8.65
CA ALA A 1021 -17.08 7.75 7.73
C ALA A 1021 -17.06 9.28 7.65
N CYS A 1022 -18.20 9.95 7.81
CA CYS A 1022 -18.30 11.42 7.75
C CYS A 1022 -18.53 12.10 9.10
N ARG A 1023 -18.60 11.33 10.20
CA ARG A 1023 -18.80 11.85 11.55
C ARG A 1023 -17.58 12.66 12.02
N LYS A 1024 -17.81 13.91 12.45
CA LYS A 1024 -16.75 14.81 12.93
C LYS A 1024 -17.18 15.73 14.09
N GLY A 1025 -16.38 15.79 15.16
CA GLY A 1025 -16.53 16.80 16.22
C GLY A 1025 -17.61 16.47 17.26
N TRP A 1026 -18.08 15.23 17.32
CA TRP A 1026 -18.99 14.75 18.36
C TRP A 1026 -18.93 13.22 18.47
N ASN A 1027 -19.01 12.72 19.70
CA ASN A 1027 -18.80 11.31 20.03
C ASN A 1027 -20.11 10.61 20.41
N HIS A 1028 -20.11 9.28 20.42
CA HIS A 1028 -21.24 8.50 20.89
C HIS A 1028 -21.39 8.62 22.41
N GLY A 1029 -22.47 9.26 22.86
CA GLY A 1029 -22.79 9.40 24.29
C GLY A 1029 -23.07 8.06 24.98
N THR A 1030 -23.19 8.08 26.31
CA THR A 1030 -23.48 6.87 27.12
C THR A 1030 -24.83 6.23 26.80
N GLY A 1031 -25.80 7.02 26.31
CA GLY A 1031 -27.10 6.55 25.84
C GLY A 1031 -27.10 5.98 24.41
N CYS A 1032 -25.95 5.91 23.73
CA CYS A 1032 -25.88 5.40 22.36
C CYS A 1032 -26.23 3.90 22.30
N LYS A 1033 -27.19 3.54 21.45
CA LYS A 1033 -27.62 2.14 21.26
C LYS A 1033 -26.50 1.25 20.72
N TYR A 1034 -25.60 1.73 19.86
CA TYR A 1034 -24.45 0.93 19.43
C TYR A 1034 -23.61 0.45 20.63
N ARG A 1035 -23.38 1.35 21.60
CA ARG A 1035 -22.61 1.04 22.80
C ARG A 1035 -23.35 0.09 23.75
N GLN A 1036 -24.68 0.26 23.87
CA GLN A 1036 -25.51 -0.62 24.70
C GLN A 1036 -25.55 -2.07 24.18
N TYR A 1037 -25.54 -2.25 22.86
CA TYR A 1037 -25.49 -3.57 22.22
C TYR A 1037 -24.06 -4.15 22.16
N GLY A 1038 -23.02 -3.34 22.39
CA GLY A 1038 -21.62 -3.74 22.28
C GLY A 1038 -21.12 -4.01 20.85
N SER A 1039 -22.02 -4.02 19.87
CA SER A 1039 -21.72 -4.28 18.45
C SER A 1039 -22.72 -3.57 17.55
N VAL A 1040 -22.20 -2.91 16.51
CA VAL A 1040 -23.03 -2.25 15.48
C VAL A 1040 -23.81 -3.29 14.67
N SER A 1041 -23.19 -4.42 14.32
CA SER A 1041 -23.85 -5.50 13.58
C SER A 1041 -25.05 -6.07 14.35
N SER A 1042 -24.87 -6.35 15.65
CA SER A 1042 -25.95 -6.87 16.51
C SER A 1042 -27.10 -5.87 16.65
N TYR A 1043 -26.79 -4.57 16.72
CA TYR A 1043 -27.80 -3.51 16.71
C TYR A 1043 -28.60 -3.51 15.40
N THR A 1044 -27.92 -3.50 14.25
CA THR A 1044 -28.53 -3.41 12.91
C THR A 1044 -29.44 -4.59 12.59
N GLU A 1045 -29.13 -5.78 13.11
CA GLU A 1045 -29.99 -6.97 12.99
C GLU A 1045 -31.25 -6.89 13.86
N SER A 1046 -31.15 -6.29 15.05
CA SER A 1046 -32.21 -6.32 16.06
C SER A 1046 -33.16 -5.11 16.02
N ASN A 1047 -32.74 -3.98 15.45
CA ASN A 1047 -33.48 -2.72 15.49
C ASN A 1047 -34.17 -2.39 14.15
N GLN A 1048 -35.27 -1.65 14.20
CA GLN A 1048 -35.95 -1.17 12.98
C GLN A 1048 -35.08 -0.17 12.20
N SER A 1049 -34.45 0.80 12.88
CA SER A 1049 -33.49 1.71 12.26
C SER A 1049 -32.09 1.05 12.17
N PRO A 1050 -31.39 1.18 11.03
CA PRO A 1050 -30.01 0.70 10.90
C PRO A 1050 -28.98 1.62 11.59
N ILE A 1051 -29.33 2.86 11.91
CA ILE A 1051 -28.41 3.85 12.48
C ILE A 1051 -28.82 4.32 13.89
N CYS A 1052 -27.83 4.67 14.71
CA CYS A 1052 -28.09 5.27 16.03
C CYS A 1052 -28.59 6.72 15.91
N THR A 1053 -29.34 7.17 16.91
CA THR A 1053 -29.92 8.53 16.95
C THR A 1053 -28.90 9.63 17.27
N CYS A 1054 -27.64 9.28 17.58
CA CYS A 1054 -26.65 10.27 18.00
C CYS A 1054 -26.36 11.34 16.92
N GLY A 1055 -26.56 11.00 15.64
CA GLY A 1055 -26.34 11.88 14.50
C GLY A 1055 -27.52 12.73 14.07
N GLU A 1056 -28.70 12.54 14.67
CA GLU A 1056 -29.90 13.30 14.31
C GLU A 1056 -29.72 14.79 14.60
N GLY A 1057 -30.02 15.63 13.60
CA GLY A 1057 -29.93 17.08 13.74
C GLY A 1057 -28.49 17.62 13.78
N ARG A 1058 -27.48 16.75 13.70
CA ARG A 1058 -26.08 17.17 13.55
C ARG A 1058 -25.89 17.63 12.10
N TYR A 1059 -25.32 18.83 11.91
CA TYR A 1059 -25.12 19.49 10.60
C TYR A 1059 -26.39 19.96 9.88
N ALA A 1060 -27.43 20.37 10.60
CA ALA A 1060 -28.65 20.90 10.02
C ALA A 1060 -28.43 22.08 9.04
N GLU A 1061 -27.35 22.87 9.21
CA GLU A 1061 -26.99 24.00 8.34
C GLU A 1061 -26.66 23.59 6.90
N GLY A 1062 -26.10 22.39 6.71
CA GLY A 1062 -25.75 21.87 5.39
C GLY A 1062 -26.88 21.04 4.74
N PHE A 1063 -28.05 20.95 5.37
CA PHE A 1063 -29.20 20.25 4.81
C PHE A 1063 -29.79 21.06 3.63
N PRO A 1064 -30.32 20.43 2.57
CA PRO A 1064 -30.79 21.19 1.41
C PRO A 1064 -31.90 22.19 1.79
N GLN A 1065 -31.76 23.43 1.31
CA GLN A 1065 -32.60 24.56 1.72
C GLN A 1065 -33.82 24.72 0.81
N LEU A 1066 -34.93 24.07 1.19
CA LEU A 1066 -36.24 24.22 0.56
C LEU A 1066 -37.31 24.50 1.63
N GLU A 1067 -38.39 25.20 1.27
CA GLU A 1067 -39.45 25.59 2.21
C GLU A 1067 -40.07 24.34 2.89
N GLY A 1068 -39.97 24.27 4.22
CA GLY A 1068 -40.43 23.12 5.04
C GLY A 1068 -39.36 22.09 5.43
N TRP A 1069 -38.14 22.17 4.86
CA TRP A 1069 -37.05 21.22 5.11
C TRP A 1069 -36.32 21.43 6.45
N GLU A 1070 -36.40 22.62 7.04
CA GLU A 1070 -35.83 22.94 8.36
C GLU A 1070 -36.40 22.06 9.50
N THR A 1071 -37.62 21.57 9.35
CA THR A 1071 -38.21 20.65 10.34
C THR A 1071 -37.63 19.24 10.21
N LEU A 1072 -37.32 18.80 8.97
CA LEU A 1072 -36.77 17.47 8.70
C LEU A 1072 -35.29 17.37 9.08
N SER A 1073 -34.53 18.46 8.96
CA SER A 1073 -33.09 18.46 9.27
C SER A 1073 -32.80 18.01 10.71
N LYS A 1074 -33.73 18.24 11.66
CA LYS A 1074 -33.64 17.79 13.06
C LYS A 1074 -33.65 16.26 13.24
N TYR A 1075 -34.20 15.53 12.26
CA TYR A 1075 -34.33 14.08 12.28
C TYR A 1075 -33.39 13.40 11.28
N ALA A 1076 -32.72 14.18 10.44
CA ALA A 1076 -31.80 13.66 9.44
C ALA A 1076 -30.40 13.46 10.02
N THR A 1077 -29.71 12.44 9.54
CA THR A 1077 -28.30 12.17 9.86
C THR A 1077 -27.46 12.29 8.60
N ARG A 1078 -26.36 13.05 8.64
CA ARG A 1078 -25.43 13.16 7.50
C ARG A 1078 -24.80 11.81 7.19
N VAL A 1079 -24.74 11.46 5.91
CA VAL A 1079 -24.14 10.23 5.37
C VAL A 1079 -23.26 10.56 4.18
N VAL A 1080 -22.25 9.73 3.96
CA VAL A 1080 -21.36 9.84 2.80
C VAL A 1080 -21.53 8.63 1.89
N LEU A 1081 -21.93 8.84 0.63
CA LEU A 1081 -22.08 7.75 -0.34
C LEU A 1081 -20.90 7.77 -1.30
N MET A 1082 -19.96 6.86 -1.07
CA MET A 1082 -18.76 6.70 -1.89
C MET A 1082 -19.00 5.67 -3.00
N PRO A 1083 -18.53 5.91 -4.23
CA PRO A 1083 -18.41 4.88 -5.24
C PRO A 1083 -17.54 3.73 -4.74
N LEU A 1084 -17.97 2.49 -4.99
CA LEU A 1084 -17.25 1.29 -4.57
C LEU A 1084 -16.62 0.64 -5.81
N SER A 1085 -15.30 0.61 -5.89
CA SER A 1085 -14.56 -0.07 -6.94
C SER A 1085 -14.33 -1.54 -6.61
N THR A 1086 -14.22 -2.37 -7.64
CA THR A 1086 -13.58 -3.70 -7.50
C THR A 1086 -12.07 -3.56 -7.29
N VAL A 1087 -11.43 -4.65 -6.88
CA VAL A 1087 -10.00 -4.71 -6.58
C VAL A 1087 -9.27 -5.55 -7.64
N ASP A 1088 -8.19 -5.00 -8.20
CA ASP A 1088 -7.48 -5.58 -9.34
C ASP A 1088 -7.05 -7.03 -9.17
N TYR A 1089 -6.48 -7.35 -8.01
CA TYR A 1089 -5.94 -8.67 -7.66
C TYR A 1089 -7.01 -9.65 -7.15
N VAL A 1090 -8.29 -9.27 -7.23
CA VAL A 1090 -9.44 -10.10 -6.86
C VAL A 1090 -10.29 -10.42 -8.08
N GLU A 1091 -10.51 -9.42 -8.95
CA GLU A 1091 -11.38 -9.58 -10.11
C GLU A 1091 -10.95 -8.72 -11.30
N ALA A 1092 -11.04 -9.28 -12.50
CA ALA A 1092 -10.58 -8.63 -13.73
C ALA A 1092 -11.41 -7.38 -14.06
N HIS A 1093 -10.72 -6.25 -14.24
CA HIS A 1093 -11.34 -4.99 -14.61
C HIS A 1093 -11.73 -4.89 -16.09
N TYR A 1094 -11.17 -5.73 -16.96
CA TYR A 1094 -11.47 -5.78 -18.40
C TYR A 1094 -11.72 -7.22 -18.83
N SER A 1095 -12.62 -7.42 -19.81
CA SER A 1095 -12.73 -8.72 -20.48
C SER A 1095 -11.54 -8.96 -21.41
N GLN A 1096 -11.29 -10.22 -21.78
CA GLN A 1096 -10.24 -10.54 -22.75
C GLN A 1096 -10.45 -9.81 -24.09
N GLU A 1097 -11.71 -9.68 -24.53
CA GLU A 1097 -12.05 -8.94 -25.76
C GLU A 1097 -11.73 -7.44 -25.65
N GLU A 1098 -11.99 -6.83 -24.49
CA GLU A 1098 -11.65 -5.43 -24.23
C GLU A 1098 -10.12 -5.25 -24.24
N TYR A 1099 -9.38 -6.15 -23.59
CA TYR A 1099 -7.92 -6.16 -23.62
C TYR A 1099 -7.35 -6.26 -25.05
N ASP A 1100 -7.78 -7.27 -25.81
CA ASP A 1100 -7.29 -7.52 -27.17
C ASP A 1100 -7.59 -6.35 -28.11
N GLY A 1101 -8.74 -5.69 -27.93
CA GLY A 1101 -9.11 -4.49 -28.70
C GLY A 1101 -8.27 -3.27 -28.35
N CYS A 1102 -7.83 -3.14 -27.09
CA CYS A 1102 -6.97 -2.04 -26.65
C CYS A 1102 -5.52 -2.24 -27.10
N GLU A 1103 -5.00 -3.47 -27.01
CA GLU A 1103 -3.66 -3.81 -27.50
C GLU A 1103 -3.53 -3.58 -29.02
N LYS A 1104 -4.60 -3.88 -29.78
CA LYS A 1104 -4.65 -3.66 -31.23
C LYS A 1104 -4.98 -2.21 -31.63
N GLY A 1105 -5.20 -1.33 -30.66
CA GLY A 1105 -5.60 0.06 -30.89
C GLY A 1105 -6.97 0.24 -31.55
N THR A 1106 -7.78 -0.82 -31.62
CA THR A 1106 -9.13 -0.82 -32.21
C THR A 1106 -10.21 -0.31 -31.26
N ILE A 1107 -9.93 -0.25 -29.96
CA ILE A 1107 -10.82 0.30 -28.91
C ILE A 1107 -10.04 1.37 -28.12
N SER A 1108 -10.65 2.55 -27.92
CA SER A 1108 -10.13 3.56 -26.97
C SER A 1108 -10.70 3.30 -25.58
N ILE A 1109 -9.85 3.22 -24.56
CA ILE A 1109 -10.26 2.96 -23.16
C ILE A 1109 -10.95 4.16 -22.50
N SER A 1110 -10.78 5.36 -23.08
CA SER A 1110 -11.46 6.60 -22.65
C SER A 1110 -12.91 6.70 -23.10
N THR A 1111 -13.37 5.81 -23.99
CA THR A 1111 -14.76 5.82 -24.46
C THR A 1111 -15.43 4.52 -24.03
N PRO A 1112 -16.41 4.54 -23.13
CA PRO A 1112 -17.25 3.36 -22.98
C PRO A 1112 -17.91 3.06 -24.34
N PRO A 1113 -18.30 1.81 -24.62
CA PRO A 1113 -19.15 1.50 -25.76
C PRO A 1113 -20.56 2.09 -25.53
N ASN A 1114 -20.69 3.41 -25.53
CA ASN A 1114 -21.92 4.13 -25.20
C ASN A 1114 -22.49 4.87 -26.41
N SER A 1115 -23.33 4.14 -27.13
CA SER A 1115 -24.66 4.65 -27.46
C SER A 1115 -25.74 3.87 -26.71
N ARG A 1116 -25.51 2.59 -26.40
CA ARG A 1116 -26.53 1.70 -25.80
C ARG A 1116 -26.67 1.76 -24.27
N ILE A 1117 -25.62 2.11 -23.51
CA ILE A 1117 -25.71 2.08 -22.02
C ILE A 1117 -26.26 3.38 -21.45
N ASP A 1118 -25.97 4.54 -22.06
CA ASP A 1118 -26.66 5.78 -21.73
C ASP A 1118 -28.13 5.69 -22.13
N GLU A 1119 -28.45 5.10 -23.29
CA GLU A 1119 -29.83 4.69 -23.62
C GLU A 1119 -30.42 3.74 -22.58
N LEU A 1120 -29.68 2.77 -22.03
CA LEU A 1120 -30.19 1.87 -20.97
C LEU A 1120 -30.36 2.57 -19.62
N THR A 1121 -29.53 3.56 -19.29
CA THR A 1121 -29.62 4.36 -18.07
C THR A 1121 -30.79 5.34 -18.16
N GLU A 1122 -30.96 6.01 -19.30
CA GLU A 1122 -32.16 6.78 -19.63
C GLU A 1122 -33.42 5.90 -19.66
N ASN A 1123 -33.35 4.71 -20.28
CA ASN A 1123 -34.46 3.75 -20.31
C ASN A 1123 -34.77 3.17 -18.92
N LEU A 1124 -33.79 2.97 -18.03
CA LEU A 1124 -34.01 2.55 -16.63
C LEU A 1124 -34.70 3.66 -15.83
N VAL A 1125 -34.30 4.91 -16.04
CA VAL A 1125 -34.92 6.10 -15.43
C VAL A 1125 -36.36 6.28 -15.96
N ASP A 1126 -36.60 6.06 -17.26
CA ASP A 1126 -37.93 6.14 -17.87
C ASP A 1126 -38.83 4.95 -17.49
N GLN A 1127 -38.28 3.74 -17.37
CA GLN A 1127 -39.04 2.54 -16.96
C GLN A 1127 -39.40 2.54 -15.47
N LEU A 1128 -38.75 3.36 -14.63
CA LEU A 1128 -39.05 3.52 -13.19
C LEU A 1128 -40.18 4.54 -12.89
N GLY A 1129 -40.96 4.93 -13.90
CA GLY A 1129 -42.26 5.59 -13.71
C GLY A 1129 -42.23 7.11 -13.84
N VAL A 1130 -41.56 7.64 -14.86
CA VAL A 1130 -41.79 9.01 -15.32
C VAL A 1130 -42.90 8.97 -16.38
N VAL A 1131 -44.02 9.67 -16.13
CA VAL A 1131 -45.12 9.75 -17.11
C VAL A 1131 -44.65 10.60 -18.31
N ASP A 1132 -44.40 9.98 -19.47
CA ASP A 1132 -44.06 10.69 -20.72
C ASP A 1132 -45.16 11.75 -21.02
N PRO A 1133 -44.82 13.04 -21.16
CA PRO A 1133 -45.79 14.11 -21.47
C PRO A 1133 -46.50 13.94 -22.81
N ARG A 1134 -46.05 13.02 -23.68
CA ARG A 1134 -46.71 12.64 -24.94
C ARG A 1134 -47.82 11.59 -24.76
N GLY A 1135 -47.83 10.89 -23.62
CA GLY A 1135 -48.81 9.85 -23.30
C GLY A 1135 -50.22 10.41 -23.05
N CYS A 1136 -51.22 9.57 -23.25
CA CYS A 1136 -52.61 9.87 -22.89
C CYS A 1136 -52.70 10.08 -21.37
N LYS A 1137 -53.18 11.24 -20.93
CA LYS A 1137 -53.23 11.60 -19.51
C LYS A 1137 -54.01 10.60 -18.64
N LYS A 1138 -54.95 9.86 -19.24
CA LYS A 1138 -55.81 8.92 -18.50
C LYS A 1138 -55.32 7.48 -18.49
N CYS A 1139 -54.91 6.94 -19.64
CA CYS A 1139 -54.52 5.53 -19.77
C CYS A 1139 -53.01 5.32 -19.94
N GLY A 1140 -52.23 6.38 -20.12
CA GLY A 1140 -50.78 6.29 -20.29
C GLY A 1140 -50.31 5.89 -21.69
N ASP A 1141 -51.21 5.47 -22.58
CA ASP A 1141 -50.85 5.06 -23.95
C ASP A 1141 -50.06 6.15 -24.67
N ILE A 1142 -49.01 5.77 -25.39
CA ILE A 1142 -48.16 6.64 -26.21
C ILE A 1142 -48.48 6.34 -27.69
N PRO A 1143 -48.65 7.35 -28.56
CA PRO A 1143 -49.04 7.09 -29.94
C PRO A 1143 -47.91 6.41 -30.72
N GLN A 1144 -48.22 5.32 -31.43
CA GLN A 1144 -47.30 4.62 -32.33
C GLN A 1144 -47.51 5.09 -33.78
N GLY A 1145 -46.50 5.71 -34.39
CA GLY A 1145 -46.55 6.26 -35.76
C GLY A 1145 -47.13 7.67 -35.86
N ASP A 1146 -47.59 8.07 -37.06
CA ASP A 1146 -48.07 9.45 -37.38
C ASP A 1146 -49.42 9.84 -36.71
N THR A 1147 -49.99 9.02 -35.84
CA THR A 1147 -51.27 9.25 -35.17
C THR A 1147 -51.12 10.05 -33.89
N ALA A 1148 -51.17 11.38 -33.97
CA ALA A 1148 -51.04 12.24 -32.78
C ALA A 1148 -52.26 12.17 -31.83
N HIS A 1149 -52.00 12.02 -30.53
CA HIS A 1149 -53.02 12.19 -29.48
C HIS A 1149 -53.59 13.61 -29.46
N LYS A 1150 -54.91 13.72 -29.30
CA LYS A 1150 -55.60 15.01 -29.34
C LYS A 1150 -55.37 15.78 -28.05
N GLN A 1151 -54.87 17.00 -28.18
CA GLN A 1151 -54.75 17.94 -27.06
C GLN A 1151 -56.11 18.44 -26.60
N SER A 1152 -56.23 18.74 -25.30
CA SER A 1152 -57.37 19.47 -24.76
C SER A 1152 -57.52 20.81 -25.47
N ALA A 1153 -58.68 21.05 -26.09
CA ALA A 1153 -58.95 22.27 -26.85
C ALA A 1153 -58.89 23.56 -25.99
N ARG A 1154 -58.98 23.43 -24.65
CA ARG A 1154 -59.09 24.59 -23.74
C ARG A 1154 -57.76 25.04 -23.15
N CYS A 1155 -56.96 24.11 -22.64
CA CYS A 1155 -55.65 24.43 -22.02
C CYS A 1155 -54.46 23.97 -22.86
N ARG A 1156 -54.64 23.06 -23.84
CA ARG A 1156 -53.59 22.39 -24.63
C ARG A 1156 -52.49 21.63 -23.84
N GLN A 1157 -52.55 21.67 -22.51
CA GLN A 1157 -51.57 21.12 -21.56
C GLN A 1157 -51.65 19.59 -21.35
N VAL A 1158 -52.72 18.92 -21.80
CA VAL A 1158 -52.86 17.45 -21.69
C VAL A 1158 -53.39 16.85 -22.99
N ARG A 1159 -53.00 15.60 -23.26
CA ARG A 1159 -53.33 14.84 -24.47
C ARG A 1159 -54.14 13.59 -24.14
N TYR A 1160 -55.03 13.20 -25.05
CA TYR A 1160 -55.86 12.00 -24.92
C TYR A 1160 -55.84 11.15 -26.20
N CYS A 1161 -55.74 9.83 -26.04
CA CYS A 1161 -55.84 8.87 -27.15
C CYS A 1161 -57.25 8.81 -27.76
N GLY A 1162 -58.27 9.28 -27.03
CA GLY A 1162 -59.61 9.44 -27.58
C GLY A 1162 -60.62 10.09 -26.61
N PRO A 1163 -61.85 10.35 -27.08
CA PRO A 1163 -62.89 11.02 -26.29
C PRO A 1163 -63.30 10.25 -25.02
N ALA A 1164 -63.13 8.92 -25.01
CA ALA A 1164 -63.41 8.09 -23.84
C ALA A 1164 -62.45 8.40 -22.68
N CYS A 1165 -61.15 8.42 -22.95
CA CYS A 1165 -60.12 8.79 -21.97
C CYS A 1165 -60.26 10.25 -21.51
N GLN A 1166 -60.60 11.16 -22.42
CA GLN A 1166 -60.88 12.55 -22.06
C GLN A 1166 -62.09 12.67 -21.12
N LYS A 1167 -63.22 12.02 -21.42
CA LYS A 1167 -64.41 12.06 -20.56
C LYS A 1167 -64.17 11.44 -19.19
N ALA A 1168 -63.42 10.35 -19.12
CA ALA A 1168 -63.07 9.68 -17.86
C ALA A 1168 -62.17 10.56 -16.97
N ASP A 1169 -61.26 11.33 -17.58
CA ASP A 1169 -60.37 12.26 -16.86
C ASP A 1169 -61.02 13.63 -16.57
N TRP A 1170 -62.06 14.00 -17.33
CA TRP A 1170 -62.63 15.35 -17.32
C TRP A 1170 -63.12 15.82 -15.94
N LYS A 1171 -63.59 14.90 -15.09
CA LYS A 1171 -64.05 15.23 -13.72
C LYS A 1171 -62.92 15.79 -12.84
N GLU A 1172 -61.70 15.32 -13.06
CA GLU A 1172 -60.51 15.79 -12.34
C GLU A 1172 -59.82 16.92 -13.10
N HIS A 1173 -59.62 16.76 -14.41
CA HIS A 1173 -58.96 17.76 -15.25
C HIS A 1173 -59.72 19.09 -15.31
N LYS A 1174 -61.06 19.12 -15.32
CA LYS A 1174 -61.82 20.38 -15.34
C LYS A 1174 -61.49 21.31 -14.17
N LYS A 1175 -61.05 20.77 -13.02
CA LYS A 1175 -60.66 21.56 -11.83
C LYS A 1175 -59.38 22.38 -12.05
N ILE A 1176 -58.52 21.93 -12.98
CA ILE A 1176 -57.20 22.51 -13.25
C ILE A 1176 -57.04 23.03 -14.69
N CYS A 1177 -58.04 22.83 -15.55
CA CYS A 1177 -58.05 23.28 -16.95
C CYS A 1177 -58.31 24.80 -17.06
N LYS A 1178 -57.24 25.61 -16.93
CA LYS A 1178 -57.26 27.08 -17.10
C LYS A 1178 -56.82 27.45 -18.53
N THR A 1179 -57.46 28.48 -19.11
CA THR A 1179 -57.17 28.98 -20.46
C THR A 1179 -55.81 29.69 -20.47
N GLU A 1180 -54.88 29.28 -21.33
CA GLU A 1180 -53.71 30.12 -21.65
C GLU A 1180 -54.18 31.29 -22.52
N ALA A 1181 -53.93 32.52 -22.05
CA ALA A 1181 -54.03 33.70 -22.89
C ALA A 1181 -52.88 33.66 -23.90
N ALA A 1182 -53.21 33.72 -25.19
CA ALA A 1182 -52.22 33.84 -26.25
C ALA A 1182 -51.54 35.23 -26.14
N GLY A 1183 -50.22 35.22 -26.05
CA GLY A 1183 -49.38 36.42 -26.11
C GLY A 1183 -47.97 36.04 -26.56
N THR A 1184 -47.75 36.22 -27.87
CA THR A 1184 -46.48 36.19 -28.64
C THR A 1184 -45.58 34.97 -28.52
#